data_AF-A0A9D2CT70-F1
#
_entry.id   AF-A0A9D2CT70-F1
#
_cell.length_a   1.000
_cell.length_b   1.000
_cell.length_c   1.000
_cell.angle_alpha   90.00
_cell.angle_beta   90.00
_cell.angle_gamma   90.00
#
_symmetry.space_group_name_H-M   'P 1'
#
loop_
_entity.id
_entity.type
_entity.pdbx_description
1 polymer ?
#
loop_
_entity_poly.entity_id
_entity_poly.type
_entity_poly.pdbx_seq_one_letter_code
_entity_poly.pdbx_strand_id
1 'polypeptide(L)'
;MDTENTIRAVGADRCTGCAACANICPAGAINMKYDEEGFVFPIIDTKKCVNCGKCLQICPAVSFSFSNDSEPSCYAVWAADKVRKVSSSGGIFTVLATYFLKKGGIVFGAEWSPDYRTVRHTYITKISELDRLRRSKYLQSEIGTSYNDCKRFLNEGKTVLFTGTPCQIAGLTNFLEKHYDNLYTIDIVCHSVPSRKAYLAYVADREKEASSHMTSINFRDKKKYGWRPSILMTFENGKTYTNKIGSCTFYRGFIRGIINRKSCASCKFASIPRPGDLTLADFWGIQKYNADYDDCQGTSCLLVNNDRFNSIFKKIKFRLFENVPLQFAKDNNGQLVYPLKSHPGRQYFFDSLDNIGYDAAIRKTWSEYNPPAKPTVPKFEYDFGIVGWWYGTNYGSSFTYYALHSILQDMGYRVLMIDQPLPYPDAPSAPRETISRKFAKKHYTISDRYPFKELRTLNRKCKAFILGSDQIFNSQCICGEEPFYLLDFVADDKKKIAFATSFGHSKLLMPQNERQLFSYRLSRFNYLSVRELDGVDCCRTLGLKATFCLDPVFLCDNKHYLELAAQSDKTETGYILMYILDVSPDIRRLVLFLQSALKKKVLVILDGQSNYTENFRTLDLPDNIANIQAIEDWHYYFANADMIVTDSFHGTCLAIIHRKNFFTLINKRRGVARLNTLRQVLGIDDRIFSTPQKLIENDIIYQNIDYGQIVTKLENEKQHSLLWLKTALTTDTPSPADSAARIQAHQSSRNKKMSNRSFLYIVADVFFPIGTKRREKLKKFLGIK
;
A
#
# COMPACT_ATOMS: atom_id res chain seq x y z
N MET A 1 9.61 7.28 -25.04
CA MET A 1 9.29 8.68 -24.68
C MET A 1 9.67 8.81 -23.23
N ASP A 2 10.62 9.67 -22.93
CA ASP A 2 11.17 9.83 -21.58
C ASP A 2 10.06 10.29 -20.63
N THR A 3 9.70 9.47 -19.63
CA THR A 3 8.55 9.75 -18.77
C THR A 3 8.83 10.82 -17.72
N GLU A 4 10.10 11.14 -17.49
CA GLU A 4 10.56 12.02 -16.43
C GLU A 4 10.31 13.49 -16.71
N ASN A 5 10.38 13.89 -17.98
CA ASN A 5 10.18 15.28 -18.37
C ASN A 5 8.70 15.63 -18.61
N THR A 6 7.76 14.88 -18.01
CA THR A 6 6.33 15.09 -18.22
C THR A 6 5.56 15.06 -16.91
N ILE A 7 4.29 15.49 -16.96
CA ILE A 7 3.40 15.50 -15.78
C ILE A 7 3.21 14.10 -15.15
N ARG A 8 3.56 13.01 -15.86
CA ARG A 8 3.58 11.65 -15.30
C ARG A 8 4.50 11.51 -14.09
N ALA A 9 5.57 12.31 -14.00
CA ALA A 9 6.52 12.26 -12.89
C ALA A 9 5.93 12.70 -11.52
N VAL A 10 4.80 13.39 -11.50
CA VAL A 10 4.19 13.88 -10.25
C VAL A 10 3.59 12.75 -9.41
N GLY A 11 3.09 11.68 -10.02
CA GLY A 11 2.38 10.61 -9.31
C GLY A 11 0.96 10.99 -8.88
N ALA A 12 0.12 9.99 -8.66
CA ALA A 12 -1.30 10.17 -8.32
C ALA A 12 -1.52 10.69 -6.88
N ASP A 13 -0.58 10.40 -5.99
CA ASP A 13 -0.51 10.80 -4.59
C ASP A 13 -0.18 12.29 -4.39
N ARG A 14 0.39 12.96 -5.40
CA ARG A 14 0.66 14.42 -5.35
C ARG A 14 -0.18 15.23 -6.33
N CYS A 15 -0.74 14.62 -7.37
CA CYS A 15 -1.55 15.33 -8.35
C CYS A 15 -2.89 15.77 -7.75
N THR A 16 -3.14 17.09 -7.77
CA THR A 16 -4.39 17.70 -7.28
C THR A 16 -5.50 17.75 -8.35
N GLY A 17 -5.16 17.48 -9.61
CA GLY A 17 -6.09 17.60 -10.74
C GLY A 17 -6.42 19.04 -11.13
N CYS A 18 -5.57 20.03 -10.82
CA CYS A 18 -5.78 21.45 -11.17
C CYS A 18 -5.73 21.76 -12.69
N ALA A 19 -5.36 20.80 -13.54
CA ALA A 19 -5.33 20.92 -15.00
C ALA A 19 -4.45 22.05 -15.60
N ALA A 20 -3.56 22.66 -14.81
CA ALA A 20 -2.58 23.62 -15.32
C ALA A 20 -1.72 23.00 -16.44
N CYS A 21 -1.31 21.74 -16.25
CA CYS A 21 -0.56 20.96 -17.24
C CYS A 21 -1.29 20.78 -18.57
N ALA A 22 -2.61 20.62 -18.55
CA ALA A 22 -3.41 20.48 -19.76
C ALA A 22 -3.52 21.82 -20.50
N ASN A 23 -3.75 22.92 -19.76
CA ASN A 23 -3.92 24.25 -20.33
C ASN A 23 -2.61 24.82 -20.93
N ILE A 24 -1.45 24.54 -20.33
CA ILE A 24 -0.16 25.02 -20.83
C ILE A 24 0.38 24.24 -22.05
N CYS A 25 -0.18 23.06 -22.33
CA CYS A 25 0.43 22.12 -23.26
C CYS A 25 0.35 22.65 -24.71
N PRO A 26 1.48 23.02 -25.35
CA PRO A 26 1.44 23.65 -26.67
C PRO A 26 0.97 22.67 -27.76
N ALA A 27 1.17 21.36 -27.55
CA ALA A 27 0.75 20.33 -28.49
C ALA A 27 -0.69 19.83 -28.26
N GLY A 28 -1.40 20.34 -27.24
CA GLY A 28 -2.73 19.82 -26.86
C GLY A 28 -2.70 18.31 -26.55
N ALA A 29 -1.60 17.82 -26.00
CA ALA A 29 -1.33 16.39 -25.83
C ALA A 29 -1.86 15.83 -24.49
N ILE A 30 -2.46 16.64 -23.63
CA ILE A 30 -2.85 16.22 -22.27
C ILE A 30 -4.35 16.36 -22.08
N ASN A 31 -5.02 15.24 -21.79
CA ASN A 31 -6.45 15.18 -21.50
C ASN A 31 -6.69 14.85 -20.04
N MET A 32 -7.59 15.58 -19.39
CA MET A 32 -7.98 15.29 -18.01
C MET A 32 -9.06 14.21 -18.00
N LYS A 33 -8.81 13.05 -17.38
CA LYS A 33 -9.75 11.92 -17.33
C LYS A 33 -9.96 11.41 -15.91
N TYR A 34 -11.15 10.91 -15.63
CA TYR A 34 -11.47 10.25 -14.37
C TYR A 34 -10.78 8.88 -14.28
N ASP A 35 -10.26 8.54 -13.11
CA ASP A 35 -9.81 7.20 -12.75
C ASP A 35 -10.98 6.33 -12.25
N GLU A 36 -10.67 5.08 -11.85
CA GLU A 36 -11.64 4.10 -11.35
C GLU A 36 -12.30 4.52 -10.02
N GLU A 37 -11.65 5.37 -9.25
CA GLU A 37 -12.19 5.95 -8.02
C GLU A 37 -12.95 7.26 -8.27
N GLY A 38 -13.03 7.76 -9.51
CA GLY A 38 -13.77 8.97 -9.87
C GLY A 38 -13.04 10.28 -9.59
N PHE A 39 -11.72 10.30 -9.65
CA PHE A 39 -10.86 11.48 -9.56
C PHE A 39 -10.21 11.80 -10.90
N VAL A 40 -10.11 13.09 -11.24
CA VAL A 40 -9.51 13.52 -12.51
C VAL A 40 -7.97 13.54 -12.45
N PHE A 41 -7.32 13.02 -13.50
CA PHE A 41 -5.86 12.99 -13.69
C PHE A 41 -5.47 13.31 -15.15
N PRO A 42 -4.25 13.84 -15.39
CA PRO A 42 -3.76 14.11 -16.73
C PRO A 42 -3.30 12.83 -17.44
N ILE A 43 -3.86 12.57 -18.62
CA ILE A 43 -3.49 11.48 -19.52
C ILE A 43 -2.83 12.06 -20.77
N ILE A 44 -1.58 11.69 -20.99
CA ILE A 44 -0.78 12.16 -22.13
C ILE A 44 -1.04 11.27 -23.35
N ASP A 45 -1.46 11.89 -24.44
CA ASP A 45 -1.41 11.35 -25.80
C ASP A 45 0.04 11.39 -26.30
N THR A 46 0.67 10.22 -26.35
CA THR A 46 2.06 10.08 -26.74
C THR A 46 2.29 10.42 -28.21
N LYS A 47 1.28 10.34 -29.08
CA LYS A 47 1.44 10.70 -30.50
C LYS A 47 1.56 12.21 -30.71
N LYS A 48 0.96 13.01 -29.83
CA LYS A 48 1.01 14.48 -29.87
C LYS A 48 2.14 15.07 -29.02
N CYS A 49 2.56 14.36 -27.98
CA CYS A 49 3.53 14.89 -27.03
C CYS A 49 4.91 15.10 -27.67
N VAL A 50 5.39 16.35 -27.63
CA VAL A 50 6.75 16.73 -28.10
C VAL A 50 7.80 16.73 -26.98
N ASN A 51 7.47 16.19 -25.81
CA ASN A 51 8.37 16.06 -24.65
C ASN A 51 9.05 17.37 -24.19
N CYS A 52 8.35 18.51 -24.27
CA CYS A 52 8.91 19.84 -23.99
C CYS A 52 9.11 20.21 -22.50
N GLY A 53 8.72 19.37 -21.53
CA GLY A 53 8.91 19.67 -20.10
C GLY A 53 7.90 20.65 -19.46
N LYS A 54 7.28 21.54 -20.22
CA LYS A 54 6.42 22.62 -19.70
C LYS A 54 5.36 22.17 -18.70
N CYS A 55 4.68 21.07 -18.98
CA CYS A 55 3.62 20.54 -18.11
C CYS A 55 4.09 20.18 -16.70
N LEU A 56 5.34 19.73 -16.55
CA LEU A 56 5.95 19.43 -15.26
C LEU A 56 6.49 20.70 -14.60
N GLN A 57 7.14 21.57 -15.37
CA GLN A 57 7.73 22.83 -14.90
C GLN A 57 6.74 23.77 -14.23
N ILE A 58 5.48 23.80 -14.69
CA ILE A 58 4.43 24.64 -14.11
C ILE A 58 3.56 23.89 -13.09
N CYS A 59 3.81 22.60 -12.84
CA CYS A 59 2.97 21.85 -11.93
C CYS A 59 3.11 22.37 -10.50
N PRO A 60 2.02 22.84 -9.86
CA PRO A 60 2.12 23.42 -8.53
C PRO A 60 2.52 22.41 -7.45
N ALA A 61 2.43 21.09 -7.73
CA ALA A 61 2.94 20.05 -6.84
C ALA A 61 4.48 19.95 -6.83
N VAL A 62 5.15 20.42 -7.90
CA VAL A 62 6.60 20.36 -8.08
C VAL A 62 7.23 21.72 -7.78
N SER A 63 6.69 22.77 -8.40
CA SER A 63 7.27 24.10 -8.43
C SER A 63 6.19 25.10 -8.04
N PHE A 64 6.09 25.43 -6.76
CA PHE A 64 5.23 26.52 -6.32
C PHE A 64 5.90 27.23 -5.14
N SER A 65 6.06 28.54 -5.27
CA SER A 65 6.53 29.41 -4.20
C SER A 65 5.37 30.26 -3.71
N PHE A 66 5.23 30.37 -2.39
CA PHE A 66 4.27 31.29 -1.80
C PHE A 66 4.87 32.69 -1.81
N SER A 67 4.11 33.66 -2.32
CA SER A 67 4.49 35.08 -2.35
C SER A 67 3.71 35.94 -1.37
N ASN A 68 2.72 35.35 -0.69
CA ASN A 68 1.83 36.04 0.23
C ASN A 68 2.31 35.90 1.68
N ASP A 69 1.74 36.71 2.56
CA ASP A 69 2.11 36.79 3.95
C ASP A 69 1.94 35.45 4.68
N SER A 70 2.91 35.12 5.52
CA SER A 70 2.84 33.96 6.43
C SER A 70 1.96 34.21 7.65
N GLU A 71 1.67 35.48 7.94
CA GLU A 71 0.81 35.91 9.04
C GLU A 71 -0.27 36.88 8.53
N PRO A 72 -1.21 36.38 7.71
CA PRO A 72 -2.25 37.22 7.13
C PRO A 72 -3.17 37.82 8.20
N SER A 73 -3.64 39.04 7.97
CA SER A 73 -4.68 39.64 8.81
C SER A 73 -5.96 38.83 8.73
N CYS A 74 -6.59 38.56 9.87
CA CYS A 74 -7.79 37.76 9.97
C CYS A 74 -8.98 38.60 10.45
N TYR A 75 -10.13 38.44 9.78
CA TYR A 75 -11.34 39.17 10.08
C TYR A 75 -12.56 38.24 10.16
N ALA A 76 -13.45 38.52 11.12
CA ALA A 76 -14.81 38.03 11.11
C ALA A 76 -15.67 38.97 10.27
N VAL A 77 -16.28 38.42 9.21
CA VAL A 77 -16.99 39.24 8.22
C VAL A 77 -18.34 38.64 7.88
N TRP A 78 -19.34 39.51 7.74
CA TRP A 78 -20.56 39.18 7.00
C TRP A 78 -21.20 40.39 6.30
N ALA A 79 -21.93 40.09 5.24
CA ALA A 79 -22.69 41.02 4.42
C ALA A 79 -24.09 41.30 5.00
N ALA A 80 -24.86 42.15 4.32
CA ALA A 80 -26.28 42.33 4.61
C ALA A 80 -27.07 41.01 4.51
N ASP A 81 -28.13 40.87 5.31
CA ASP A 81 -28.87 39.61 5.50
C ASP A 81 -29.41 39.03 4.18
N LYS A 82 -29.89 39.87 3.27
CA LYS A 82 -30.39 39.44 1.95
C LYS A 82 -29.31 38.68 1.15
N VAL A 83 -28.05 39.12 1.23
CA VAL A 83 -26.91 38.46 0.58
C VAL A 83 -26.49 37.22 1.35
N ARG A 84 -26.46 37.32 2.68
CA ARG A 84 -26.03 36.24 3.57
C ARG A 84 -26.95 35.01 3.49
N LYS A 85 -28.27 35.22 3.38
CA LYS A 85 -29.29 34.14 3.27
C LYS A 85 -29.11 33.27 2.03
N VAL A 86 -28.67 33.84 0.91
CA VAL A 86 -28.44 33.10 -0.36
C VAL A 86 -26.98 32.66 -0.56
N SER A 87 -26.12 32.92 0.43
CA SER A 87 -24.70 32.55 0.41
C SER A 87 -24.43 31.39 1.37
N SER A 88 -23.32 30.66 1.20
CA SER A 88 -22.97 29.56 2.12
C SER A 88 -22.62 30.00 3.54
N SER A 89 -22.05 31.19 3.68
CA SER A 89 -21.54 31.74 4.94
C SER A 89 -21.84 33.24 5.03
N GLY A 90 -20.89 34.07 5.45
CA GLY A 90 -21.05 35.53 5.60
C GLY A 90 -21.35 36.30 4.30
N GLY A 91 -21.22 35.68 3.12
CA GLY A 91 -21.62 36.29 1.84
C GLY A 91 -20.57 37.14 1.14
N ILE A 92 -19.31 37.04 1.55
CA ILE A 92 -18.19 37.87 1.09
C ILE A 92 -17.95 37.69 -0.42
N PHE A 93 -17.96 36.46 -0.92
CA PHE A 93 -17.85 36.19 -2.36
C PHE A 93 -18.85 37.00 -3.19
N THR A 94 -20.12 37.00 -2.78
CA THR A 94 -21.19 37.72 -3.49
C THR A 94 -20.91 39.22 -3.51
N VAL A 95 -20.47 39.78 -2.38
CA VAL A 95 -20.17 41.21 -2.25
C VAL A 95 -19.00 41.60 -3.16
N LEU A 96 -17.90 40.87 -3.11
CA LEU A 96 -16.72 41.12 -3.94
C LEU A 96 -17.03 40.93 -5.43
N ALA A 97 -17.64 39.80 -5.81
CA ALA A 97 -18.03 39.56 -7.21
C ALA A 97 -18.92 40.68 -7.76
N THR A 98 -19.89 41.16 -6.97
CA THR A 98 -20.75 42.29 -7.37
C THR A 98 -19.94 43.56 -7.63
N TYR A 99 -18.94 43.86 -6.79
CA TYR A 99 -18.06 45.01 -6.98
C TYR A 99 -17.31 44.95 -8.32
N PHE A 100 -16.69 43.80 -8.64
CA PHE A 100 -15.96 43.62 -9.89
C PHE A 100 -16.89 43.69 -11.11
N LEU A 101 -18.05 43.04 -11.06
CA LEU A 101 -19.03 43.05 -12.17
C LEU A 101 -19.57 44.45 -12.44
N LYS A 102 -19.85 45.25 -11.39
CA LYS A 102 -20.28 46.66 -11.56
C LYS A 102 -19.24 47.55 -12.24
N LYS A 103 -17.95 47.15 -12.20
CA LYS A 103 -16.84 47.82 -12.86
C LYS A 103 -16.53 47.23 -14.24
N GLY A 104 -17.40 46.35 -14.78
CA GLY A 104 -17.19 45.69 -16.07
C GLY A 104 -16.10 44.61 -16.05
N GLY A 105 -15.71 44.14 -14.86
CA GLY A 105 -14.77 43.05 -14.68
C GLY A 105 -15.39 41.66 -14.91
N ILE A 106 -14.54 40.65 -14.95
CA ILE A 106 -14.91 39.24 -15.18
C ILE A 106 -14.75 38.47 -13.88
N VAL A 107 -15.72 37.63 -13.50
CA VAL A 107 -15.65 36.82 -12.28
C VAL A 107 -15.65 35.34 -12.63
N PHE A 108 -14.60 34.62 -12.23
CA PHE A 108 -14.49 33.16 -12.37
C PHE A 108 -14.89 32.44 -11.08
N GLY A 109 -15.52 31.28 -11.24
CA GLY A 109 -15.89 30.40 -10.12
C GLY A 109 -16.47 29.07 -10.57
N ALA A 110 -17.04 28.34 -9.61
CA ALA A 110 -17.57 27.00 -9.83
C ALA A 110 -19.10 26.98 -10.05
N GLU A 111 -19.53 26.32 -11.12
CA GLU A 111 -20.93 26.14 -11.51
C GLU A 111 -21.28 24.64 -11.61
N TRP A 112 -22.49 24.27 -11.18
CA TRP A 112 -23.03 22.94 -11.43
C TRP A 112 -23.34 22.75 -12.92
N SER A 113 -23.08 21.57 -13.47
CA SER A 113 -23.72 21.19 -14.73
C SER A 113 -25.25 21.20 -14.58
N PRO A 114 -26.01 21.38 -15.68
CA PRO A 114 -27.48 21.41 -15.62
C PRO A 114 -28.12 20.18 -14.95
N ASP A 115 -27.46 19.02 -15.04
CA ASP A 115 -27.86 17.74 -14.43
C ASP A 115 -27.29 17.51 -13.01
N TYR A 116 -26.54 18.48 -12.48
CA TYR A 116 -25.82 18.43 -11.20
C TYR A 116 -24.83 17.27 -11.05
N ARG A 117 -24.41 16.61 -12.14
CA ARG A 117 -23.50 15.45 -12.08
C ARG A 117 -22.03 15.79 -12.16
N THR A 118 -21.71 17.04 -12.49
CA THR A 118 -20.36 17.59 -12.53
C THR A 118 -20.36 19.02 -12.03
N VAL A 119 -19.19 19.52 -11.64
CA VAL A 119 -18.97 20.94 -11.40
C VAL A 119 -17.93 21.39 -12.42
N ARG A 120 -18.17 22.52 -13.07
CA ARG A 120 -17.24 23.13 -14.02
C ARG A 120 -16.80 24.48 -13.51
N HIS A 121 -15.55 24.83 -13.80
CA HIS A 121 -15.06 26.19 -13.60
C HIS A 121 -15.45 27.02 -14.82
N THR A 122 -15.96 28.22 -14.59
CA THR A 122 -16.46 29.11 -15.64
C THR A 122 -16.36 30.56 -15.19
N TYR A 123 -16.77 31.49 -16.04
CA TYR A 123 -16.86 32.92 -15.73
C TYR A 123 -18.25 33.49 -15.98
N ILE A 124 -18.52 34.63 -15.34
CA ILE A 124 -19.71 35.45 -15.56
C ILE A 124 -19.30 36.90 -15.82
N THR A 125 -20.19 37.64 -16.49
CA THR A 125 -19.97 39.05 -16.83
C THR A 125 -21.09 39.96 -16.34
N LYS A 126 -22.20 39.38 -15.88
CA LYS A 126 -23.37 40.12 -15.38
C LYS A 126 -23.74 39.68 -13.97
N ILE A 127 -24.28 40.62 -13.19
CA ILE A 127 -24.74 40.36 -11.81
C ILE A 127 -25.91 39.36 -11.78
N SER A 128 -26.76 39.33 -12.80
CA SER A 128 -27.88 38.39 -12.93
C SER A 128 -27.42 36.93 -12.97
N GLU A 129 -26.18 36.67 -13.37
CA GLU A 129 -25.61 35.32 -13.47
C GLU A 129 -24.97 34.85 -12.16
N LEU A 130 -24.83 35.73 -11.16
CA LEU A 130 -24.01 35.49 -9.97
C LEU A 130 -24.45 34.26 -9.16
N ASP A 131 -25.74 33.92 -9.19
CA ASP A 131 -26.27 32.76 -8.46
C ASP A 131 -25.70 31.42 -8.95
N ARG A 132 -25.27 31.35 -10.23
CA ARG A 132 -24.59 30.19 -10.83
C ARG A 132 -23.31 29.83 -10.08
N LEU A 133 -22.56 30.86 -9.65
CA LEU A 133 -21.29 30.70 -8.94
C LEU A 133 -21.44 30.64 -7.41
N ARG A 134 -22.56 31.12 -6.86
CA ARG A 134 -22.80 31.11 -5.41
C ARG A 134 -22.90 29.70 -4.82
N ARG A 135 -22.69 29.64 -3.51
CA ARG A 135 -22.79 28.45 -2.65
C ARG A 135 -21.69 27.42 -2.89
N SER A 136 -21.42 26.63 -1.85
CA SER A 136 -20.44 25.54 -1.86
C SER A 136 -20.91 24.37 -2.73
N LYS A 137 -20.02 23.90 -3.60
CA LYS A 137 -20.16 22.64 -4.32
C LYS A 137 -19.10 21.66 -3.81
N TYR A 138 -19.52 20.58 -3.15
CA TYR A 138 -18.61 19.58 -2.59
C TYR A 138 -18.25 18.53 -3.65
N LEU A 139 -17.64 19.00 -4.75
CA LEU A 139 -17.07 18.24 -5.84
C LEU A 139 -15.94 19.06 -6.47
N GLN A 140 -15.01 18.39 -7.14
CA GLN A 140 -13.99 19.10 -7.92
C GLN A 140 -14.63 19.87 -9.07
N SER A 141 -14.31 21.16 -9.19
CA SER A 141 -14.63 21.91 -10.41
C SER A 141 -13.61 21.60 -11.50
N GLU A 142 -14.09 21.10 -12.64
CA GLU A 142 -13.29 20.86 -13.83
C GLU A 142 -12.87 22.21 -14.43
N ILE A 143 -11.56 22.48 -14.50
CA ILE A 143 -11.05 23.77 -15.01
C ILE A 143 -11.39 23.98 -16.48
N GLY A 144 -11.38 22.93 -17.30
CA GLY A 144 -11.58 23.06 -18.75
C GLY A 144 -10.59 24.07 -19.35
N THR A 145 -11.13 25.06 -20.07
CA THR A 145 -10.39 26.18 -20.67
C THR A 145 -10.27 27.42 -19.79
N SER A 146 -10.81 27.41 -18.56
CA SER A 146 -10.95 28.61 -17.73
C SER A 146 -9.64 29.37 -17.48
N TYR A 147 -8.50 28.67 -17.42
CA TYR A 147 -7.19 29.33 -17.31
C TYR A 147 -6.82 30.09 -18.59
N ASN A 148 -7.03 29.48 -19.75
CA ASN A 148 -6.84 30.14 -21.05
C ASN A 148 -7.80 31.32 -21.22
N ASP A 149 -9.08 31.17 -20.85
CA ASP A 149 -10.06 32.26 -20.87
C ASP A 149 -9.66 33.41 -19.94
N CYS A 150 -9.17 33.11 -18.74
CA CYS A 150 -8.64 34.10 -17.80
C CYS A 150 -7.46 34.88 -18.42
N LYS A 151 -6.47 34.18 -18.99
CA LYS A 151 -5.32 34.80 -19.66
C LYS A 151 -5.76 35.69 -20.83
N ARG A 152 -6.75 35.26 -21.61
CA ARG A 152 -7.34 36.07 -22.69
C ARG A 152 -7.88 37.40 -22.14
N PHE A 153 -8.79 37.35 -21.16
CA PHE A 153 -9.39 38.58 -20.60
C PHE A 153 -8.36 39.50 -19.94
N LEU A 154 -7.36 38.94 -19.28
CA LEU A 154 -6.27 39.72 -18.71
C LEU A 154 -5.47 40.46 -19.79
N ASN A 155 -5.17 39.79 -20.91
CA ASN A 155 -4.48 40.40 -22.05
C ASN A 155 -5.35 41.44 -22.79
N GLU A 156 -6.67 41.30 -22.75
CA GLU A 156 -7.63 42.30 -23.24
C GLU A 156 -7.78 43.51 -22.29
N GLY A 157 -7.01 43.57 -21.20
CA GLY A 157 -7.04 44.65 -20.21
C GLY A 157 -8.25 44.62 -19.28
N LYS A 158 -9.05 43.54 -19.27
CA LYS A 158 -10.16 43.40 -18.33
C LYS A 158 -9.65 43.13 -16.92
N THR A 159 -10.31 43.68 -15.92
CA THR A 159 -10.06 43.29 -14.52
C THR A 159 -10.74 41.96 -14.25
N VAL A 160 -10.01 41.00 -13.69
CA VAL A 160 -10.48 39.63 -13.43
C VAL A 160 -10.44 39.33 -11.93
N LEU A 161 -11.54 38.79 -11.41
CA LEU A 161 -11.59 38.13 -10.10
C LEU A 161 -11.66 36.61 -10.31
N PHE A 162 -10.60 35.89 -9.98
CA PHE A 162 -10.55 34.43 -10.09
C PHE A 162 -10.70 33.77 -8.73
N THR A 163 -11.76 32.97 -8.55
CA THR A 163 -12.03 32.29 -7.26
C THR A 163 -11.91 30.78 -7.41
N GLY A 164 -11.31 30.08 -6.44
CA GLY A 164 -11.12 28.63 -6.55
C GLY A 164 -10.63 27.95 -5.29
N THR A 165 -10.31 26.66 -5.40
CA THR A 165 -9.54 25.98 -4.35
C THR A 165 -8.07 26.43 -4.39
N PRO A 166 -7.30 26.34 -3.29
CA PRO A 166 -5.96 26.89 -3.27
C PRO A 166 -5.02 26.20 -4.28
N CYS A 167 -5.20 24.90 -4.53
CA CYS A 167 -4.45 24.20 -5.57
C CYS A 167 -4.83 24.64 -7.00
N GLN A 168 -6.05 25.16 -7.23
CA GLN A 168 -6.46 25.76 -8.49
C GLN A 168 -5.92 27.19 -8.64
N ILE A 169 -5.85 27.99 -7.57
CA ILE A 169 -5.20 29.30 -7.63
C ILE A 169 -3.71 29.13 -7.91
N ALA A 170 -3.04 28.22 -7.20
CA ALA A 170 -1.64 27.89 -7.48
C ALA A 170 -1.40 27.40 -8.92
N GLY A 171 -2.32 26.59 -9.45
CA GLY A 171 -2.30 26.15 -10.85
C GLY A 171 -2.44 27.29 -11.86
N LEU A 172 -3.33 28.26 -11.59
CA LEU A 172 -3.51 29.45 -12.43
C LEU A 172 -2.25 30.33 -12.40
N THR A 173 -1.71 30.63 -11.22
CA THR A 173 -0.53 31.49 -11.05
C THR A 173 0.65 30.96 -11.84
N ASN A 174 0.95 29.66 -11.73
CA ASN A 174 2.02 29.05 -12.51
C ASN A 174 1.73 29.03 -14.02
N PHE A 175 0.48 28.81 -14.44
CA PHE A 175 0.09 28.79 -15.85
C PHE A 175 0.24 30.16 -16.52
N LEU A 176 0.06 31.25 -15.78
CA LEU A 176 0.15 32.61 -16.33
C LEU A 176 1.58 33.02 -16.67
N GLU A 177 2.59 32.42 -16.01
CA GLU A 177 4.04 32.64 -16.22
C GLU A 177 4.51 34.10 -16.00
N LYS A 178 3.63 35.01 -15.59
CA LYS A 178 3.96 36.41 -15.23
C LYS A 178 2.92 37.01 -14.29
N HIS A 179 3.29 38.13 -13.68
CA HIS A 179 2.38 38.94 -12.86
C HIS A 179 1.37 39.72 -13.72
N TYR A 180 0.16 39.92 -13.19
CA TYR A 180 -0.92 40.71 -13.78
C TYR A 180 -1.54 41.63 -12.72
N ASP A 181 -1.44 42.94 -12.90
CA ASP A 181 -1.98 43.93 -11.96
C ASP A 181 -3.52 43.95 -11.95
N ASN A 182 -4.13 43.54 -13.07
CA ASN A 182 -5.57 43.42 -13.27
C ASN A 182 -6.15 42.06 -12.86
N LEU A 183 -5.36 41.15 -12.27
CA LEU A 183 -5.83 39.88 -11.71
C LEU A 183 -5.96 39.95 -10.19
N TYR A 184 -7.12 39.55 -9.68
CA TYR A 184 -7.38 39.39 -8.25
C TYR A 184 -7.81 37.95 -7.99
N THR A 185 -7.30 37.34 -6.92
CA THR A 185 -7.52 35.93 -6.62
C THR A 185 -8.11 35.71 -5.24
N ILE A 186 -9.02 34.75 -5.15
CA ILE A 186 -9.60 34.31 -3.87
C ILE A 186 -9.53 32.79 -3.81
N ASP A 187 -8.81 32.25 -2.83
CA ASP A 187 -8.94 30.85 -2.48
C ASP A 187 -9.91 30.61 -1.32
N ILE A 188 -10.29 29.36 -1.11
CA ILE A 188 -11.10 28.94 0.03
C ILE A 188 -10.32 28.00 0.93
N VAL A 189 -10.61 28.01 2.23
CA VAL A 189 -10.19 26.90 3.10
C VAL A 189 -10.87 25.64 2.62
N CYS A 190 -10.07 24.71 2.11
CA CYS A 190 -10.54 23.52 1.43
C CYS A 190 -10.23 22.31 2.31
N HIS A 191 -11.29 21.62 2.76
CA HIS A 191 -11.17 20.38 3.53
C HIS A 191 -10.48 19.28 2.71
N SER A 192 -11.04 18.96 1.54
CA SER A 192 -10.53 17.97 0.58
C SER A 192 -11.41 17.98 -0.68
N VAL A 193 -11.01 17.18 -1.68
CA VAL A 193 -11.83 16.90 -2.87
C VAL A 193 -12.46 15.51 -2.73
N PRO A 194 -13.81 15.39 -2.69
CA PRO A 194 -14.48 14.08 -2.72
C PRO A 194 -14.52 13.48 -4.13
N SER A 195 -14.65 12.17 -4.20
CA SER A 195 -14.79 11.39 -5.43
C SER A 195 -16.09 11.70 -6.15
N ARG A 196 -16.00 11.92 -7.46
CA ARG A 196 -17.19 12.02 -8.31
C ARG A 196 -17.94 10.70 -8.38
N LYS A 197 -17.25 9.56 -8.45
CA LYS A 197 -17.87 8.22 -8.46
C LYS A 197 -18.72 8.02 -7.19
N ALA A 198 -18.14 8.33 -6.04
CA ALA A 198 -18.81 8.24 -4.75
C ALA A 198 -20.04 9.18 -4.67
N TYR A 199 -19.91 10.41 -5.18
CA TYR A 199 -21.04 11.33 -5.28
C TYR A 199 -22.16 10.82 -6.19
N LEU A 200 -21.84 10.29 -7.37
CA LEU A 200 -22.86 9.76 -8.29
C LEU A 200 -23.59 8.56 -7.68
N ALA A 201 -22.86 7.67 -6.99
CA ALA A 201 -23.46 6.57 -6.25
C ALA A 201 -24.38 7.08 -5.12
N TYR A 202 -23.96 8.14 -4.39
CA TYR A 202 -24.83 8.78 -3.40
C TYR A 202 -26.10 9.35 -4.04
N VAL A 203 -26.01 10.05 -5.18
CA VAL A 203 -27.18 10.56 -5.89
C VAL A 203 -28.08 9.41 -6.35
N ALA A 204 -27.51 8.33 -6.87
CA ALA A 204 -28.28 7.15 -7.30
C ALA A 204 -29.08 6.52 -6.15
N ASP A 205 -28.48 6.38 -4.96
CA ASP A 205 -29.19 5.91 -3.77
C ASP A 205 -30.38 6.83 -3.40
N ARG A 206 -30.17 8.17 -3.49
CA ARG A 206 -31.24 9.16 -3.20
C ARG A 206 -32.35 9.17 -4.24
N GLU A 207 -32.02 9.06 -5.52
CA GLU A 207 -33.01 8.99 -6.61
C GLU A 207 -33.83 7.70 -6.52
N LYS A 208 -33.19 6.58 -6.15
CA LYS A 208 -33.88 5.32 -5.88
C LYS A 208 -34.87 5.45 -4.72
N GLU A 209 -34.45 6.04 -3.60
CA GLU A 209 -35.33 6.30 -2.45
C GLU A 209 -36.49 7.24 -2.79
N ALA A 210 -36.25 8.26 -3.60
CA ALA A 210 -37.29 9.19 -4.04
C ALA A 210 -38.21 8.60 -5.13
N SER A 211 -37.73 7.56 -5.84
CA SER A 211 -38.30 7.02 -7.07
C SER A 211 -38.50 8.12 -8.13
N SER A 212 -37.51 9.00 -8.28
CA SER A 212 -37.54 10.16 -9.17
C SER A 212 -36.15 10.76 -9.34
N HIS A 213 -35.90 11.45 -10.45
CA HIS A 213 -34.63 12.11 -10.70
C HIS A 213 -34.45 13.38 -9.89
N MET A 214 -33.20 13.67 -9.50
CA MET A 214 -32.83 14.86 -8.77
C MET A 214 -32.80 16.07 -9.71
N THR A 215 -33.48 17.15 -9.33
CA THR A 215 -33.53 18.42 -10.07
C THR A 215 -32.68 19.53 -9.45
N SER A 216 -32.27 19.39 -8.18
CA SER A 216 -31.34 20.34 -7.55
C SER A 216 -30.69 19.77 -6.30
N ILE A 217 -29.53 20.34 -5.95
CA ILE A 217 -28.80 20.05 -4.71
C ILE A 217 -28.17 21.32 -4.12
N ASN A 218 -28.31 21.49 -2.80
CA ASN A 218 -27.67 22.54 -2.03
C ASN A 218 -27.04 21.94 -0.76
N PHE A 219 -25.72 22.00 -0.65
CA PHE A 219 -25.00 21.53 0.53
C PHE A 219 -24.96 22.56 1.68
N ARG A 220 -25.53 23.74 1.50
CA ARG A 220 -25.55 24.79 2.53
C ARG A 220 -26.93 25.41 2.61
N ASP A 221 -27.96 24.57 2.66
CA ASP A 221 -29.31 25.05 2.90
C ASP A 221 -29.42 25.61 4.32
N LYS A 222 -30.10 26.75 4.44
CA LYS A 222 -30.31 27.46 5.71
C LYS A 222 -31.76 27.50 6.16
N LYS A 223 -32.69 26.94 5.38
CA LYS A 223 -34.14 27.08 5.64
C LYS A 223 -34.55 26.28 6.87
N LYS A 224 -34.04 25.06 7.02
CA LYS A 224 -34.47 24.13 8.08
C LYS A 224 -33.59 24.18 9.34
N TYR A 225 -32.28 24.37 9.20
CA TYR A 225 -31.31 24.22 10.29
C TYR A 225 -30.43 25.47 10.52
N GLY A 226 -30.80 26.62 9.95
CA GLY A 226 -29.95 27.81 9.94
C GLY A 226 -28.62 27.54 9.23
N TRP A 227 -27.54 28.25 9.61
CA TRP A 227 -26.23 28.11 8.98
C TRP A 227 -25.54 26.76 9.22
N ARG A 228 -26.05 25.93 10.14
CA ARG A 228 -25.48 24.61 10.41
C ARG A 228 -25.48 23.77 9.11
N PRO A 229 -24.35 23.13 8.73
CA PRO A 229 -24.26 22.47 7.43
C PRO A 229 -25.35 21.41 7.23
N SER A 230 -26.13 21.60 6.17
CA SER A 230 -27.22 20.73 5.81
C SER A 230 -27.32 20.58 4.30
N ILE A 231 -27.68 19.38 3.87
CA ILE A 231 -27.95 19.08 2.47
C ILE A 231 -29.45 19.21 2.21
N LEU A 232 -29.81 19.75 1.06
CA LEU A 232 -31.16 19.75 0.50
C LEU A 232 -31.08 19.26 -0.94
N MET A 233 -31.85 18.24 -1.28
CA MET A 233 -32.06 17.76 -2.64
C MET A 233 -33.55 17.82 -2.97
N THR A 234 -33.88 18.21 -4.18
CA THR A 234 -35.26 18.23 -4.70
C THR A 234 -35.34 17.29 -5.89
N PHE A 235 -36.49 16.62 -6.05
CA PHE A 235 -36.75 15.66 -7.12
C PHE A 235 -37.88 16.13 -8.03
N GLU A 236 -37.99 15.57 -9.23
CA GLU A 236 -39.00 15.95 -10.24
C GLU A 236 -40.43 15.77 -9.72
N ASN A 237 -40.66 14.73 -8.91
CA ASN A 237 -41.96 14.48 -8.28
C ASN A 237 -42.28 15.42 -7.10
N GLY A 238 -41.48 16.46 -6.87
CA GLY A 238 -41.67 17.43 -5.79
C GLY A 238 -41.21 16.97 -4.41
N LYS A 239 -40.77 15.70 -4.25
CA LYS A 239 -40.17 15.24 -2.98
C LYS A 239 -38.89 16.00 -2.69
N THR A 240 -38.54 16.05 -1.40
CA THR A 240 -37.28 16.63 -0.95
C THR A 240 -36.56 15.69 0.00
N TYR A 241 -35.23 15.71 -0.04
CA TYR A 241 -34.36 15.04 0.92
C TYR A 241 -33.53 16.08 1.66
N THR A 242 -33.53 16.04 2.98
CA THR A 242 -32.70 16.94 3.78
C THR A 242 -32.12 16.24 5.00
N ASN A 243 -30.84 16.52 5.27
CA ASN A 243 -30.15 16.01 6.45
C ASN A 243 -29.09 17.00 6.93
N LYS A 244 -28.90 17.06 8.26
CA LYS A 244 -27.77 17.76 8.89
C LYS A 244 -26.49 16.92 8.79
N ILE A 245 -25.35 17.59 8.95
CA ILE A 245 -24.00 17.03 8.83
C ILE A 245 -23.80 15.66 9.51
N GLY A 246 -24.30 15.46 10.74
CA GLY A 246 -24.10 14.21 11.49
C GLY A 246 -24.93 13.01 11.02
N SER A 247 -26.05 13.28 10.34
CA SER A 247 -27.02 12.26 9.88
C SER A 247 -26.85 11.91 8.40
N CYS A 248 -26.11 12.72 7.64
CA CYS A 248 -25.88 12.50 6.22
C CYS A 248 -24.65 11.61 5.96
N THR A 249 -24.85 10.51 5.24
CA THR A 249 -23.77 9.59 4.83
C THR A 249 -22.75 10.27 3.92
N PHE A 250 -23.17 11.21 3.06
CA PHE A 250 -22.26 12.00 2.22
C PHE A 250 -21.26 12.80 3.06
N TYR A 251 -21.78 13.57 4.03
CA TYR A 251 -20.93 14.33 4.94
C TYR A 251 -20.06 13.43 5.81
N ARG A 252 -20.59 12.29 6.27
CA ARG A 252 -19.79 11.31 7.01
C ARG A 252 -18.61 10.82 6.18
N GLY A 253 -18.84 10.40 4.94
CA GLY A 253 -17.78 9.95 4.03
C GLY A 253 -16.76 11.05 3.72
N PHE A 254 -17.23 12.27 3.47
CA PHE A 254 -16.40 13.42 3.13
C PHE A 254 -15.53 13.89 4.31
N ILE A 255 -16.15 14.21 5.44
CA ILE A 255 -15.47 14.79 6.62
C ILE A 255 -14.47 13.81 7.22
N ARG A 256 -14.77 12.50 7.14
CA ARG A 256 -13.92 11.46 7.74
C ARG A 256 -12.82 10.97 6.82
N GLY A 257 -12.68 11.51 5.61
CA GLY A 257 -11.60 11.11 4.71
C GLY A 257 -11.84 9.81 3.94
N ILE A 258 -13.07 9.28 3.92
CA ILE A 258 -13.39 7.99 3.29
C ILE A 258 -13.47 8.14 1.77
N ILE A 259 -14.12 9.20 1.28
CA ILE A 259 -14.40 9.36 -0.16
C ILE A 259 -13.45 10.36 -0.84
N ASN A 260 -12.37 10.74 -0.18
CA ASN A 260 -11.55 11.91 -0.57
C ASN A 260 -10.37 11.51 -1.47
N ARG A 261 -9.86 12.48 -2.25
CA ARG A 261 -8.68 12.32 -3.11
C ARG A 261 -7.44 12.05 -2.25
N LYS A 262 -6.61 11.08 -2.64
CA LYS A 262 -5.39 10.68 -1.90
C LYS A 262 -4.44 11.86 -1.68
N SER A 263 -4.19 12.67 -2.71
CA SER A 263 -3.32 13.86 -2.60
C SER A 263 -3.82 14.96 -1.67
N CYS A 264 -5.09 14.92 -1.25
CA CYS A 264 -5.57 15.84 -0.22
C CYS A 264 -4.98 15.51 1.17
N ALA A 265 -4.52 14.27 1.39
CA ALA A 265 -3.95 13.84 2.67
C ALA A 265 -2.54 14.37 2.95
N SER A 266 -1.85 14.82 1.90
CA SER A 266 -0.53 15.44 1.94
C SER A 266 -0.53 16.82 1.26
N CYS A 267 -1.70 17.45 1.17
CA CYS A 267 -1.86 18.71 0.44
C CYS A 267 -1.08 19.84 1.13
N LYS A 268 0.00 20.30 0.50
CA LYS A 268 0.77 21.46 1.00
C LYS A 268 -0.05 22.75 1.08
N PHE A 269 -1.13 22.85 0.31
CA PHE A 269 -2.04 24.00 0.34
C PHE A 269 -3.10 23.94 1.43
N ALA A 270 -3.09 22.91 2.29
CA ALA A 270 -3.91 22.86 3.51
C ALA A 270 -3.14 23.44 4.70
N SER A 271 -2.46 24.56 4.46
CA SER A 271 -1.69 25.34 5.45
C SER A 271 -1.61 26.81 4.99
N ILE A 272 -1.11 27.68 5.86
CA ILE A 272 -0.64 29.04 5.56
C ILE A 272 0.89 28.94 5.32
N PRO A 273 1.50 29.69 4.38
CA PRO A 273 0.91 30.76 3.53
C PRO A 273 -0.11 30.26 2.50
N ARG A 274 -0.96 31.18 2.02
CA ARG A 274 -2.07 30.88 1.09
C ARG A 274 -1.76 31.42 -0.31
N PRO A 275 -2.15 30.71 -1.39
CA PRO A 275 -1.83 31.13 -2.76
C PRO A 275 -2.69 32.30 -3.29
N GLY A 276 -3.92 32.48 -2.79
CA GLY A 276 -4.79 33.58 -3.22
C GLY A 276 -4.53 34.87 -2.44
N ASP A 277 -4.85 36.02 -3.04
CA ASP A 277 -4.75 37.33 -2.37
C ASP A 277 -5.65 37.40 -1.14
N LEU A 278 -6.83 36.76 -1.22
CA LEU A 278 -7.71 36.50 -0.08
C LEU A 278 -7.96 35.01 0.10
N THR A 279 -8.22 34.62 1.35
CA THR A 279 -8.78 33.31 1.68
C THR A 279 -10.11 33.46 2.39
N LEU A 280 -11.13 32.73 1.91
CA LEU A 280 -12.45 32.68 2.54
C LEU A 280 -12.70 31.34 3.21
N ALA A 281 -13.29 31.37 4.41
CA ALA A 281 -13.74 30.18 5.11
C ALA A 281 -15.02 30.42 5.90
N ASP A 282 -15.59 29.32 6.41
CA ASP A 282 -16.49 29.39 7.54
C ASP A 282 -15.70 29.76 8.81
N PHE A 283 -16.23 30.67 9.63
CA PHE A 283 -15.61 31.04 10.90
C PHE A 283 -16.04 30.08 12.01
N TRP A 284 -15.50 28.86 11.98
CA TRP A 284 -15.80 27.85 13.00
C TRP A 284 -15.44 28.36 14.40
N GLY A 285 -16.35 28.15 15.36
CA GLY A 285 -16.12 28.47 16.76
C GLY A 285 -16.19 29.96 17.13
N ILE A 286 -16.51 30.87 16.20
CA ILE A 286 -16.48 32.32 16.42
C ILE A 286 -17.32 32.79 17.62
N GLN A 287 -18.40 32.08 17.96
CA GLN A 287 -19.21 32.35 19.14
C GLN A 287 -18.44 32.25 20.47
N LYS A 288 -17.32 31.53 20.49
CA LYS A 288 -16.41 31.44 21.65
C LYS A 288 -15.53 32.68 21.80
N TYR A 289 -15.29 33.41 20.70
CA TYR A 289 -14.58 34.68 20.71
C TYR A 289 -15.53 35.82 21.06
N ASN A 290 -16.67 35.88 20.36
CA ASN A 290 -17.77 36.79 20.65
C ASN A 290 -19.10 36.14 20.27
N ALA A 291 -20.00 35.98 21.23
CA ALA A 291 -21.29 35.32 21.03
C ALA A 291 -22.18 36.01 19.99
N ASP A 292 -22.09 37.34 19.86
CA ASP A 292 -22.87 38.11 18.89
C ASP A 292 -22.46 37.80 17.44
N TYR A 293 -21.30 37.17 17.25
CA TYR A 293 -20.78 36.81 15.93
C TYR A 293 -21.28 35.44 15.43
N ASP A 294 -22.23 34.78 16.11
CA ASP A 294 -22.98 33.62 15.57
C ASP A 294 -24.49 33.78 15.79
N ASP A 295 -25.14 34.54 14.91
CA ASP A 295 -26.60 34.64 14.84
C ASP A 295 -27.25 33.50 14.03
N CYS A 296 -26.50 32.40 13.81
CA CYS A 296 -26.91 31.26 13.00
C CYS A 296 -27.26 31.58 11.53
N GLN A 297 -26.91 32.75 11.00
CA GLN A 297 -27.03 33.05 9.56
C GLN A 297 -25.69 32.96 8.83
N GLY A 298 -24.57 32.92 9.57
CA GLY A 298 -23.25 32.53 9.07
C GLY A 298 -22.24 33.66 9.03
N THR A 299 -21.05 33.37 9.53
CA THR A 299 -19.93 34.31 9.63
C THR A 299 -18.75 33.73 8.87
N SER A 300 -18.15 34.54 8.00
CA SER A 300 -16.96 34.12 7.26
C SER A 300 -15.70 34.54 7.99
N CYS A 301 -14.72 33.64 8.00
CA CYS A 301 -13.33 34.01 8.25
C CYS A 301 -12.76 34.51 6.92
N LEU A 302 -12.25 35.74 6.94
CA LEU A 302 -11.55 36.37 5.84
C LEU A 302 -10.09 36.53 6.23
N LEU A 303 -9.19 35.90 5.47
CA LEU A 303 -7.76 36.19 5.55
C LEU A 303 -7.39 37.12 4.41
N VAL A 304 -6.68 38.19 4.76
CA VAL A 304 -6.08 39.13 3.82
C VAL A 304 -4.61 38.78 3.72
N ASN A 305 -4.22 38.11 2.63
CA ASN A 305 -2.89 37.52 2.47
C ASN A 305 -1.88 38.47 1.81
N ASN A 306 -2.35 39.62 1.31
CA ASN A 306 -1.58 40.76 0.85
C ASN A 306 -2.47 42.01 0.74
N ASP A 307 -1.88 43.16 0.42
CA ASP A 307 -2.56 44.46 0.42
C ASP A 307 -3.47 44.76 -0.79
N ARG A 308 -3.58 43.86 -1.77
CA ARG A 308 -4.27 44.14 -3.05
C ARG A 308 -5.74 44.53 -2.87
N PHE A 309 -6.40 44.04 -1.82
CA PHE A 309 -7.82 44.31 -1.56
C PHE A 309 -8.07 45.50 -0.63
N ASN A 310 -7.05 46.12 -0.04
CA ASN A 310 -7.22 47.18 0.96
C ASN A 310 -8.03 48.38 0.42
N SER A 311 -7.78 48.79 -0.82
CA SER A 311 -8.52 49.88 -1.47
C SER A 311 -9.96 49.51 -1.83
N ILE A 312 -10.23 48.21 -2.04
CA ILE A 312 -11.55 47.68 -2.38
C ILE A 312 -12.43 47.60 -1.13
N PHE A 313 -11.88 47.15 0.01
CA PHE A 313 -12.62 47.07 1.27
C PHE A 313 -13.13 48.43 1.74
N LYS A 314 -12.37 49.50 1.52
CA LYS A 314 -12.81 50.89 1.81
C LYS A 314 -14.06 51.31 1.01
N LYS A 315 -14.34 50.66 -0.12
CA LYS A 315 -15.48 50.96 -1.02
C LYS A 315 -16.67 50.03 -0.81
N ILE A 316 -16.56 49.06 0.10
CA ILE A 316 -17.56 48.03 0.32
C ILE A 316 -18.03 48.11 1.77
N LYS A 317 -19.35 48.15 1.96
CA LYS A 317 -19.95 48.13 3.30
C LYS A 317 -20.27 46.70 3.72
N PHE A 318 -19.63 46.24 4.78
CA PHE A 318 -20.00 45.02 5.50
C PHE A 318 -20.83 45.37 6.74
N ARG A 319 -21.63 44.43 7.24
CA ARG A 319 -22.38 44.62 8.48
C ARG A 319 -21.55 44.21 9.70
N LEU A 320 -20.65 43.25 9.52
CA LEU A 320 -19.58 42.93 10.46
C LEU A 320 -18.27 42.90 9.67
N PHE A 321 -17.25 43.58 10.16
CA PHE A 321 -15.88 43.51 9.66
C PHE A 321 -14.94 43.77 10.83
N GLU A 322 -14.69 42.74 11.62
CA GLU A 322 -13.99 42.86 12.90
C GLU A 322 -12.70 42.06 12.86
N ASN A 323 -11.62 42.65 13.37
CA ASN A 323 -10.34 41.96 13.47
C ASN A 323 -10.45 40.84 14.50
N VAL A 324 -9.93 39.67 14.16
CA VAL A 324 -9.84 38.51 15.05
C VAL A 324 -8.42 37.97 14.99
N PRO A 325 -7.80 37.57 16.10
CA PRO A 325 -6.47 36.97 16.07
C PRO A 325 -6.40 35.78 15.11
N LEU A 326 -5.40 35.78 14.22
CA LEU A 326 -5.19 34.68 13.26
C LEU A 326 -5.09 33.32 13.96
N GLN A 327 -4.48 33.28 15.14
CA GLN A 327 -4.34 32.06 15.92
C GLN A 327 -5.69 31.44 16.30
N PHE A 328 -6.69 32.26 16.64
CA PHE A 328 -8.04 31.78 16.93
C PHE A 328 -8.68 31.08 15.72
N ALA A 329 -8.47 31.62 14.50
CA ALA A 329 -8.93 30.97 13.28
C ALA A 329 -8.20 29.64 13.02
N LYS A 330 -6.88 29.57 13.25
CA LYS A 330 -6.08 28.34 13.11
C LYS A 330 -6.54 27.23 14.06
N ASP A 331 -6.82 27.58 15.32
CA ASP A 331 -7.23 26.63 16.36
C ASP A 331 -8.61 26.00 16.08
N ASN A 332 -9.47 26.71 15.35
CA ASN A 332 -10.83 26.25 15.05
C ASN A 332 -11.01 25.78 13.59
N ASN A 333 -10.02 25.97 12.72
CA ASN A 333 -10.10 25.62 11.31
C ASN A 333 -8.83 24.88 10.84
N GLY A 334 -8.81 23.56 11.07
CA GLY A 334 -7.60 22.74 10.92
C GLY A 334 -6.91 22.80 9.55
N GLN A 335 -7.65 23.03 8.45
CA GLN A 335 -7.06 23.14 7.10
C GLN A 335 -6.36 24.48 6.82
N LEU A 336 -6.28 25.37 7.82
CA LEU A 336 -5.30 26.46 7.85
C LEU A 336 -3.92 26.02 8.35
N VAL A 337 -3.80 24.82 8.91
CA VAL A 337 -2.59 24.33 9.58
C VAL A 337 -2.10 23.00 8.98
N TYR A 338 -2.99 22.02 8.77
CA TYR A 338 -2.60 20.69 8.29
C TYR A 338 -3.66 20.04 7.38
N PRO A 339 -3.22 19.14 6.45
CA PRO A 339 -4.12 18.36 5.62
C PRO A 339 -4.92 17.31 6.40
N LEU A 340 -6.10 16.96 5.90
CA LEU A 340 -6.92 15.87 6.45
C LEU A 340 -6.29 14.51 6.14
N LYS A 341 -6.06 13.68 7.15
CA LYS A 341 -5.61 12.29 6.95
C LYS A 341 -6.65 11.44 6.20
N SER A 342 -6.19 10.54 5.34
CA SER A 342 -7.05 9.55 4.69
C SER A 342 -7.64 8.59 5.73
N HIS A 343 -8.90 8.20 5.54
CA HIS A 343 -9.51 7.18 6.39
C HIS A 343 -8.88 5.81 6.13
N PRO A 344 -8.60 4.98 7.16
CA PRO A 344 -8.06 3.63 6.96
C PRO A 344 -8.99 2.73 6.14
N GLY A 345 -10.31 2.89 6.32
CA GLY A 345 -11.33 2.19 5.54
C GLY A 345 -11.62 2.74 4.13
N ARG A 346 -10.86 3.74 3.65
CA ARG A 346 -11.10 4.35 2.33
C ARG A 346 -11.06 3.34 1.19
N GLN A 347 -10.01 2.51 1.14
CA GLN A 347 -9.88 1.53 0.05
C GLN A 347 -11.01 0.52 0.10
N TYR A 348 -11.35 0.06 1.31
CA TYR A 348 -12.50 -0.82 1.53
C TYR A 348 -13.82 -0.24 1.02
N PHE A 349 -14.04 1.05 1.23
CA PHE A 349 -15.20 1.75 0.69
C PHE A 349 -15.26 1.65 -0.84
N PHE A 350 -14.17 2.00 -1.55
CA PHE A 350 -14.13 1.96 -3.01
C PHE A 350 -14.23 0.53 -3.57
N ASP A 351 -13.61 -0.43 -2.90
CA ASP A 351 -13.67 -1.85 -3.27
C ASP A 351 -15.10 -2.43 -3.11
N SER A 352 -15.88 -1.89 -2.17
CA SER A 352 -17.25 -2.34 -1.89
C SER A 352 -18.33 -1.56 -2.65
N LEU A 353 -18.04 -0.31 -3.05
CA LEU A 353 -19.02 0.66 -3.54
C LEU A 353 -19.90 0.11 -4.67
N ASP A 354 -19.26 -0.51 -5.66
CA ASP A 354 -19.93 -1.00 -6.88
C ASP A 354 -20.90 -2.17 -6.58
N ASN A 355 -20.68 -2.90 -5.49
CA ASN A 355 -21.44 -4.10 -5.15
C ASN A 355 -22.66 -3.82 -4.25
N ILE A 356 -22.56 -2.83 -3.34
CA ILE A 356 -23.57 -2.62 -2.29
C ILE A 356 -24.20 -1.22 -2.25
N GLY A 357 -23.77 -0.30 -3.12
CA GLY A 357 -24.26 1.09 -3.12
C GLY A 357 -23.57 1.97 -2.08
N TYR A 358 -23.78 3.29 -2.17
CA TYR A 358 -23.01 4.28 -1.41
C TYR A 358 -23.27 4.20 0.09
N ASP A 359 -24.55 4.22 0.46
CA ASP A 359 -24.98 4.31 1.85
C ASP A 359 -24.60 3.06 2.65
N ALA A 360 -24.77 1.88 2.04
CA ALA A 360 -24.33 0.62 2.63
C ALA A 360 -22.80 0.56 2.72
N ALA A 361 -22.08 1.00 1.69
CA ALA A 361 -20.62 1.04 1.71
C ALA A 361 -20.09 1.98 2.81
N ILE A 362 -20.68 3.17 2.99
CA ILE A 362 -20.32 4.07 4.11
C ILE A 362 -20.64 3.43 5.45
N ARG A 363 -21.82 2.85 5.64
CA ARG A 363 -22.20 2.20 6.91
C ARG A 363 -21.28 1.04 7.25
N LYS A 364 -20.98 0.17 6.28
CA LYS A 364 -20.07 -0.96 6.43
C LYS A 364 -18.64 -0.51 6.72
N THR A 365 -18.15 0.48 5.97
CA THR A 365 -16.83 1.08 6.24
C THR A 365 -16.78 1.69 7.65
N TRP A 366 -17.87 2.34 8.08
CA TRP A 366 -17.94 2.95 9.40
C TRP A 366 -17.96 1.90 10.52
N SER A 367 -18.76 0.84 10.39
CA SER A 367 -18.83 -0.24 11.39
C SER A 367 -17.52 -1.03 11.48
N GLU A 368 -16.86 -1.26 10.35
CA GLU A 368 -15.62 -2.07 10.28
C GLU A 368 -14.38 -1.30 10.76
N TYR A 369 -14.32 0.02 10.55
CA TYR A 369 -13.12 0.82 10.78
C TYR A 369 -13.27 1.90 11.88
N ASN A 370 -14.46 2.07 12.47
CA ASN A 370 -14.69 2.93 13.64
C ASN A 370 -15.61 2.23 14.66
N PRO A 371 -15.15 1.14 15.32
CA PRO A 371 -15.93 0.52 16.39
C PRO A 371 -16.19 1.53 17.53
N PRO A 372 -17.29 1.38 18.29
CA PRO A 372 -17.68 2.34 19.32
C PRO A 372 -16.55 2.59 20.33
N ALA A 373 -16.49 3.83 20.81
CA ALA A 373 -15.54 4.28 21.82
C ALA A 373 -15.87 3.65 23.18
N LYS A 374 -15.45 2.40 23.35
CA LYS A 374 -15.11 1.69 24.60
C LYS A 374 -14.92 0.22 24.23
N PRO A 375 -13.68 -0.26 24.06
CA PRO A 375 -13.46 -1.68 24.03
C PRO A 375 -12.92 -2.08 25.41
N THR A 376 -13.74 -2.77 26.20
CA THR A 376 -13.30 -3.67 27.29
C THR A 376 -12.62 -4.93 26.74
N VAL A 377 -12.46 -5.00 25.42
CA VAL A 377 -11.87 -6.07 24.62
C VAL A 377 -10.63 -5.50 23.93
N PRO A 378 -9.56 -6.26 23.68
CA PRO A 378 -8.44 -5.78 22.87
C PRO A 378 -8.92 -5.22 21.52
N LYS A 379 -8.40 -4.05 21.10
CA LYS A 379 -8.72 -3.39 19.81
C LYS A 379 -8.53 -4.33 18.60
N PHE A 380 -7.70 -5.35 18.75
CA PHE A 380 -7.41 -6.38 17.74
C PHE A 380 -7.54 -7.77 18.37
N GLU A 381 -8.13 -8.71 17.64
CA GLU A 381 -8.25 -10.13 18.03
C GLU A 381 -6.87 -10.79 18.17
N TYR A 382 -5.90 -10.37 17.34
CA TYR A 382 -4.54 -10.90 17.29
C TYR A 382 -3.52 -9.76 17.25
N ASP A 383 -2.36 -10.00 17.83
CA ASP A 383 -1.23 -9.06 17.80
C ASP A 383 -0.51 -9.14 16.45
N PHE A 384 -0.32 -10.35 15.92
CA PHE A 384 0.37 -10.56 14.65
C PHE A 384 -0.36 -11.55 13.74
N GLY A 385 -0.50 -11.19 12.46
CA GLY A 385 -0.84 -12.12 11.39
C GLY A 385 0.42 -12.61 10.67
N ILE A 386 0.69 -13.91 10.64
CA ILE A 386 1.83 -14.49 9.93
C ILE A 386 1.40 -14.93 8.52
N VAL A 387 2.15 -14.51 7.52
CA VAL A 387 2.05 -14.98 6.12
C VAL A 387 3.29 -15.79 5.77
N GLY A 388 3.09 -16.94 5.12
CA GLY A 388 4.16 -17.75 4.56
C GLY A 388 3.70 -19.15 4.15
N TRP A 389 4.63 -20.04 3.81
CA TRP A 389 4.37 -21.38 3.26
C TRP A 389 4.14 -22.50 4.29
N TRP A 390 3.54 -22.17 5.44
CA TRP A 390 3.31 -23.11 6.53
C TRP A 390 2.35 -24.27 6.17
N TYR A 391 1.57 -24.14 5.09
CA TYR A 391 0.65 -25.17 4.58
C TYR A 391 1.25 -26.04 3.45
N GLY A 392 2.47 -25.73 2.97
CA GLY A 392 3.13 -26.48 1.90
C GLY A 392 3.54 -27.89 2.33
N THR A 393 3.88 -28.79 1.40
CA THR A 393 4.26 -30.19 1.71
C THR A 393 5.71 -30.38 2.15
N ASN A 394 6.49 -29.30 2.30
CA ASN A 394 7.89 -29.36 2.73
C ASN A 394 7.99 -29.35 4.27
N TYR A 395 8.65 -30.37 4.84
CA TYR A 395 8.83 -30.51 6.30
C TYR A 395 9.53 -29.31 6.94
N GLY A 396 10.62 -28.83 6.31
CA GLY A 396 11.39 -27.70 6.81
C GLY A 396 10.59 -26.40 6.86
N SER A 397 9.75 -26.14 5.85
CA SER A 397 8.80 -25.01 5.86
C SER A 397 7.88 -25.11 7.08
N SER A 398 7.16 -26.22 7.26
CA SER A 398 6.25 -26.40 8.40
C SER A 398 6.94 -26.16 9.75
N PHE A 399 8.19 -26.62 9.87
CA PHE A 399 8.97 -26.52 11.10
C PHE A 399 9.46 -25.09 11.40
N THR A 400 9.85 -24.31 10.39
CA THR A 400 10.27 -22.91 10.63
C THR A 400 9.10 -22.02 11.06
N TYR A 401 7.89 -22.25 10.55
CA TYR A 401 6.71 -21.53 11.02
C TYR A 401 6.25 -21.97 12.41
N TYR A 402 6.45 -23.25 12.77
CA TYR A 402 6.25 -23.72 14.14
C TYR A 402 7.16 -22.97 15.10
N ALA A 403 8.45 -22.91 14.76
CA ALA A 403 9.45 -22.18 15.53
C ALA A 403 9.08 -20.69 15.68
N LEU A 404 8.74 -20.01 14.58
CA LEU A 404 8.34 -18.59 14.62
C LEU A 404 7.08 -18.37 15.48
N HIS A 405 6.07 -19.22 15.33
CA HIS A 405 4.84 -19.15 16.12
C HIS A 405 5.12 -19.36 17.61
N SER A 406 5.88 -20.40 17.98
CA SER A 406 6.25 -20.70 19.36
C SER A 406 7.04 -19.56 20.01
N ILE A 407 7.99 -18.95 19.29
CA ILE A 407 8.75 -17.78 19.77
C ILE A 407 7.80 -16.63 20.13
N LEU A 408 6.83 -16.32 19.26
CA LEU A 408 5.88 -15.22 19.51
C LEU A 408 4.92 -15.55 20.65
N GLN A 409 4.50 -16.81 20.80
CA GLN A 409 3.67 -17.24 21.91
C GLN A 409 4.41 -17.20 23.25
N ASP A 410 5.68 -17.65 23.30
CA ASP A 410 6.52 -17.53 24.49
C ASP A 410 6.73 -16.05 24.88
N MET A 411 6.70 -15.13 23.91
CA MET A 411 6.72 -13.67 24.15
C MET A 411 5.34 -13.10 24.56
N GLY A 412 4.30 -13.92 24.65
CA GLY A 412 2.96 -13.54 25.10
C GLY A 412 2.04 -12.95 24.02
N TYR A 413 2.37 -13.12 22.74
CA TYR A 413 1.55 -12.57 21.65
C TYR A 413 0.49 -13.55 21.14
N ARG A 414 -0.68 -13.03 20.80
CA ARG A 414 -1.73 -13.77 20.08
C ARG A 414 -1.43 -13.73 18.58
N VAL A 415 -1.29 -14.89 17.97
CA VAL A 415 -0.84 -15.04 16.58
C VAL A 415 -1.93 -15.69 15.74
N LEU A 416 -2.18 -15.14 14.56
CA LEU A 416 -3.04 -15.71 13.53
C LEU A 416 -2.18 -16.18 12.35
N MET A 417 -2.25 -17.45 12.00
CA MET A 417 -1.65 -17.97 10.77
C MET A 417 -2.60 -17.69 9.60
N ILE A 418 -2.19 -16.81 8.68
CA ILE A 418 -3.02 -16.39 7.55
C ILE A 418 -2.93 -17.44 6.44
N ASP A 419 -4.07 -18.04 6.10
CA ASP A 419 -4.17 -19.07 5.07
C ASP A 419 -4.14 -18.46 3.66
N GLN A 420 -3.77 -19.29 2.69
CA GLN A 420 -3.70 -18.91 1.29
C GLN A 420 -5.09 -18.47 0.76
N PRO A 421 -5.15 -17.42 -0.07
CA PRO A 421 -6.42 -16.93 -0.61
C PRO A 421 -7.16 -17.93 -1.52
N LEU A 422 -8.44 -17.66 -1.76
CA LEU A 422 -9.29 -18.31 -2.78
C LEU A 422 -9.29 -17.46 -4.08
N PRO A 423 -9.63 -18.06 -5.23
CA PRO A 423 -8.85 -19.03 -5.99
C PRO A 423 -7.79 -18.36 -6.90
N TYR A 424 -6.64 -19.00 -7.03
CA TYR A 424 -5.79 -18.86 -8.21
C TYR A 424 -6.41 -19.70 -9.34
N PRO A 425 -6.84 -19.11 -10.46
CA PRO A 425 -7.09 -19.89 -11.67
C PRO A 425 -5.77 -20.59 -12.02
N ASP A 426 -5.84 -21.90 -12.28
CA ASP A 426 -4.75 -22.70 -12.86
C ASP A 426 -3.59 -23.16 -11.95
N ALA A 427 -3.58 -22.83 -10.65
CA ALA A 427 -2.64 -23.46 -9.70
C ALA A 427 -3.29 -24.71 -9.06
N PRO A 428 -2.59 -25.88 -8.99
CA PRO A 428 -3.12 -27.03 -8.27
C PRO A 428 -3.37 -26.64 -6.81
N SER A 429 -4.63 -26.64 -6.39
CA SER A 429 -4.99 -26.29 -5.01
C SER A 429 -4.20 -27.21 -4.07
N ALA A 430 -3.39 -26.63 -3.18
CA ALA A 430 -2.70 -27.40 -2.14
C ALA A 430 -3.74 -28.35 -1.49
N PRO A 431 -3.47 -29.67 -1.43
CA PRO A 431 -4.44 -30.64 -0.93
C PRO A 431 -4.96 -30.20 0.44
N ARG A 432 -6.28 -30.29 0.68
CA ARG A 432 -6.89 -29.79 1.92
C ARG A 432 -6.34 -30.49 3.18
N GLU A 433 -5.82 -31.71 3.05
CA GLU A 433 -5.36 -32.55 4.15
C GLU A 433 -3.91 -33.07 3.96
N THR A 434 -2.95 -32.17 3.73
CA THR A 434 -1.52 -32.53 3.79
C THR A 434 -1.04 -32.77 5.22
N ILE A 435 0.07 -33.48 5.41
CA ILE A 435 0.72 -33.65 6.73
C ILE A 435 0.94 -32.28 7.40
N SER A 436 1.42 -31.28 6.65
CA SER A 436 1.63 -29.92 7.13
C SER A 436 0.33 -29.21 7.54
N ARG A 437 -0.78 -29.41 6.82
CA ARG A 437 -2.07 -28.83 7.21
C ARG A 437 -2.66 -29.50 8.45
N LYS A 438 -2.49 -30.82 8.60
CA LYS A 438 -2.87 -31.56 9.83
C LYS A 438 -2.07 -31.04 11.02
N PHE A 439 -0.76 -30.90 10.85
CA PHE A 439 0.12 -30.30 11.84
C PHE A 439 -0.28 -28.87 12.20
N ALA A 440 -0.52 -28.02 11.20
CA ALA A 440 -0.94 -26.63 11.41
C ALA A 440 -2.26 -26.52 12.20
N LYS A 441 -3.26 -27.36 11.91
CA LYS A 441 -4.54 -27.38 12.65
C LYS A 441 -4.37 -27.77 14.11
N LYS A 442 -3.37 -28.60 14.43
CA LYS A 442 -3.06 -29.04 15.80
C LYS A 442 -2.38 -27.94 16.62
N HIS A 443 -1.54 -27.12 15.98
CA HIS A 443 -0.68 -26.17 16.69
C HIS A 443 -1.04 -24.70 16.56
N TYR A 444 -1.88 -24.31 15.58
CA TYR A 444 -2.12 -22.90 15.26
C TYR A 444 -3.59 -22.51 15.26
N THR A 445 -3.84 -21.23 15.53
CA THR A 445 -5.07 -20.58 15.09
C THR A 445 -4.90 -20.11 13.64
N ILE A 446 -5.76 -20.59 12.75
CA ILE A 446 -5.66 -20.36 11.30
C ILE A 446 -6.82 -19.47 10.85
N SER A 447 -6.58 -18.51 9.95
CA SER A 447 -7.64 -17.70 9.36
C SER A 447 -8.53 -18.52 8.42
N ASP A 448 -9.77 -18.08 8.20
CA ASP A 448 -10.51 -18.60 7.05
C ASP A 448 -9.75 -18.31 5.75
N ARG A 449 -10.07 -19.06 4.70
CA ARG A 449 -9.60 -18.76 3.35
C ARG A 449 -10.51 -17.71 2.73
N TYR A 450 -9.93 -16.59 2.31
CA TYR A 450 -10.65 -15.46 1.72
C TYR A 450 -10.25 -15.28 0.25
N PRO A 451 -11.13 -14.80 -0.64
CA PRO A 451 -10.70 -14.19 -1.89
C PRO A 451 -9.61 -13.13 -1.64
N PHE A 452 -8.65 -12.97 -2.55
CA PHE A 452 -7.51 -12.05 -2.31
C PHE A 452 -7.95 -10.63 -1.91
N LYS A 453 -9.00 -10.10 -2.55
CA LYS A 453 -9.58 -8.78 -2.23
C LYS A 453 -10.13 -8.70 -0.80
N GLU A 454 -10.62 -9.82 -0.27
CA GLU A 454 -11.23 -9.92 1.06
C GLU A 454 -10.21 -10.16 2.18
N LEU A 455 -8.96 -10.55 1.86
CA LEU A 455 -7.87 -10.61 2.84
C LEU A 455 -7.65 -9.27 3.56
N ARG A 456 -8.04 -8.15 2.94
CA ARG A 456 -8.01 -6.81 3.56
C ARG A 456 -8.79 -6.76 4.88
N THR A 457 -9.81 -7.60 5.06
CA THR A 457 -10.58 -7.69 6.31
C THR A 457 -9.69 -8.08 7.50
N LEU A 458 -8.59 -8.80 7.29
CA LEU A 458 -7.65 -9.19 8.35
C LEU A 458 -6.92 -8.00 8.97
N ASN A 459 -6.88 -6.84 8.31
CA ASN A 459 -6.34 -5.60 8.90
C ASN A 459 -7.11 -5.16 10.17
N ARG A 460 -8.35 -5.63 10.39
CA ARG A 460 -9.11 -5.38 11.63
C ARG A 460 -8.83 -6.40 12.73
N LYS A 461 -8.42 -7.61 12.34
CA LYS A 461 -8.15 -8.71 13.28
C LYS A 461 -6.74 -8.64 13.83
N CYS A 462 -5.77 -8.23 13.01
CA CYS A 462 -4.36 -8.19 13.39
C CYS A 462 -3.86 -6.76 13.62
N LYS A 463 -3.12 -6.55 14.72
CA LYS A 463 -2.42 -5.28 14.99
C LYS A 463 -1.32 -5.02 13.96
N ALA A 464 -0.52 -6.05 13.63
CA ALA A 464 0.57 -6.00 12.66
C ALA A 464 0.68 -7.32 11.86
N PHE A 465 1.55 -7.34 10.85
CA PHE A 465 1.75 -8.51 9.98
C PHE A 465 3.23 -8.87 9.86
N ILE A 466 3.51 -10.17 9.90
CA ILE A 466 4.85 -10.74 9.77
C ILE A 466 4.87 -11.64 8.53
N LEU A 467 5.76 -11.33 7.59
CA LEU A 467 6.16 -12.25 6.55
C LEU A 467 7.24 -13.16 7.13
N GLY A 468 6.94 -14.45 7.21
CA GLY A 468 7.81 -15.41 7.88
C GLY A 468 9.04 -15.79 7.08
N SER A 469 9.78 -16.74 7.66
CA SER A 469 10.99 -17.28 7.06
C SER A 469 10.61 -18.36 6.04
N ASP A 470 10.95 -18.15 4.77
CA ASP A 470 11.27 -19.18 3.78
C ASP A 470 11.78 -18.48 2.50
N GLN A 471 11.94 -19.20 1.38
CA GLN A 471 12.28 -18.66 0.05
C GLN A 471 11.19 -17.76 -0.58
N ILE A 472 10.52 -16.94 0.23
CA ILE A 472 9.41 -16.09 -0.19
C ILE A 472 9.90 -14.88 -1.00
N PHE A 473 11.18 -14.52 -0.93
CA PHE A 473 11.75 -13.51 -1.85
C PHE A 473 12.32 -14.13 -3.13
N ASN A 474 12.23 -15.45 -3.30
CA ASN A 474 12.59 -16.11 -4.55
C ASN A 474 11.44 -15.97 -5.56
N SER A 475 11.61 -15.12 -6.58
CA SER A 475 10.61 -14.89 -7.63
C SER A 475 10.22 -16.16 -8.39
N GLN A 476 11.10 -17.16 -8.46
CA GLN A 476 10.78 -18.44 -9.09
C GLN A 476 9.81 -19.27 -8.25
N CYS A 477 9.85 -19.10 -6.92
CA CYS A 477 8.98 -19.83 -6.00
C CYS A 477 7.61 -19.16 -5.83
N ILE A 478 7.55 -17.82 -5.84
CA ILE A 478 6.30 -17.06 -5.61
C ILE A 478 5.64 -16.54 -6.89
N CYS A 479 6.05 -17.02 -8.08
CA CYS A 479 5.57 -16.53 -9.37
C CYS A 479 4.03 -16.56 -9.44
N GLY A 480 3.42 -15.41 -9.69
CA GLY A 480 1.97 -15.22 -9.70
C GLY A 480 1.35 -14.97 -8.32
N GLU A 481 2.00 -15.38 -7.22
CA GLU A 481 1.56 -15.21 -5.84
C GLU A 481 2.20 -14.02 -5.11
N GLU A 482 2.96 -13.18 -5.84
CA GLU A 482 3.70 -12.06 -5.27
C GLU A 482 2.83 -11.07 -4.48
N PRO A 483 1.60 -10.71 -4.90
CA PRO A 483 0.75 -9.81 -4.11
C PRO A 483 0.43 -10.34 -2.70
N PHE A 484 0.32 -11.66 -2.52
CA PHE A 484 0.07 -12.26 -1.22
C PHE A 484 1.33 -12.27 -0.36
N TYR A 485 2.41 -12.79 -0.91
CA TYR A 485 3.67 -12.92 -0.21
C TYR A 485 4.45 -11.62 0.00
N LEU A 486 4.01 -10.52 -0.63
CA LEU A 486 4.55 -9.18 -0.40
C LEU A 486 3.55 -8.26 0.31
N LEU A 487 2.49 -8.83 0.89
CA LEU A 487 1.52 -8.16 1.75
C LEU A 487 0.78 -6.98 1.07
N ASP A 488 0.39 -7.11 -0.20
CA ASP A 488 -0.37 -6.08 -0.94
C ASP A 488 -1.78 -5.83 -0.34
N PHE A 489 -2.35 -6.80 0.37
CA PHE A 489 -3.63 -6.65 1.07
C PHE A 489 -3.52 -5.90 2.41
N VAL A 490 -2.31 -5.78 2.98
CA VAL A 490 -2.08 -5.10 4.26
C VAL A 490 -2.03 -3.59 4.04
N ALA A 491 -2.78 -2.83 4.84
CA ALA A 491 -2.87 -1.38 4.72
C ALA A 491 -1.53 -0.69 5.01
N ASP A 492 -1.27 0.48 4.41
CA ASP A 492 0.04 1.16 4.52
C ASP A 492 0.28 1.81 5.89
N ASP A 493 -0.77 1.98 6.70
CA ASP A 493 -0.70 2.40 8.10
C ASP A 493 -0.44 1.24 9.08
N LYS A 494 -0.41 -0.01 8.59
CA LYS A 494 -0.09 -1.19 9.39
C LYS A 494 1.39 -1.53 9.34
N LYS A 495 1.92 -1.90 10.52
CA LYS A 495 3.29 -2.40 10.68
C LYS A 495 3.46 -3.73 9.92
N LYS A 496 4.45 -3.77 9.03
CA LYS A 496 4.86 -4.94 8.24
C LYS A 496 6.30 -5.31 8.59
N ILE A 497 6.53 -6.56 8.94
CA ILE A 497 7.83 -7.10 9.34
C ILE A 497 8.14 -8.27 8.42
N ALA A 498 9.31 -8.31 7.81
CA ALA A 498 9.84 -9.52 7.18
C ALA A 498 10.91 -10.09 8.09
N PHE A 499 10.70 -11.32 8.55
CA PHE A 499 11.60 -11.95 9.52
C PHE A 499 12.32 -13.14 8.91
N ALA A 500 13.64 -13.01 8.77
CA ALA A 500 14.53 -14.03 8.22
C ALA A 500 14.03 -14.59 6.87
N THR A 501 13.40 -13.75 6.04
CA THR A 501 12.89 -14.15 4.72
C THR A 501 14.04 -14.36 3.74
N SER A 502 13.89 -15.23 2.75
CA SER A 502 15.01 -15.74 1.96
C SER A 502 14.83 -15.58 0.46
N PHE A 503 15.93 -15.26 -0.22
CA PHE A 503 16.03 -15.24 -1.67
C PHE A 503 16.38 -16.61 -2.26
N GLY A 504 16.97 -17.50 -1.46
CA GLY A 504 17.44 -18.83 -1.89
C GLY A 504 18.74 -18.80 -2.71
N HIS A 505 19.06 -17.66 -3.32
CA HIS A 505 20.19 -17.46 -4.23
C HIS A 505 20.99 -16.20 -3.87
N SER A 506 22.25 -16.16 -4.31
CA SER A 506 23.15 -15.02 -4.07
C SER A 506 22.87 -13.81 -4.98
N LYS A 507 21.90 -13.93 -5.89
CA LYS A 507 21.52 -12.88 -6.85
C LYS A 507 20.01 -12.87 -7.07
N LEU A 508 19.48 -11.71 -7.42
CA LEU A 508 18.08 -11.53 -7.82
C LEU A 508 17.79 -12.26 -9.15
N LEU A 509 17.00 -13.33 -9.09
CA LEU A 509 16.57 -14.13 -10.24
C LEU A 509 15.34 -13.55 -10.97
N MET A 510 15.21 -12.22 -11.00
CA MET A 510 14.09 -11.52 -11.64
C MET A 510 14.55 -10.49 -12.68
N PRO A 511 13.80 -10.32 -13.78
CA PRO A 511 13.99 -9.27 -14.78
C PRO A 511 14.01 -7.86 -14.17
N GLN A 512 14.72 -6.92 -14.80
CA GLN A 512 14.90 -5.57 -14.27
C GLN A 512 13.57 -4.80 -14.10
N ASN A 513 12.56 -5.06 -14.94
CA ASN A 513 11.23 -4.44 -14.83
C ASN A 513 10.46 -4.92 -13.60
N GLU A 514 10.62 -6.17 -13.19
CA GLU A 514 10.00 -6.72 -11.98
C GLU A 514 10.69 -6.22 -10.71
N ARG A 515 12.01 -5.98 -10.76
CA ARG A 515 12.78 -5.44 -9.62
C ARG A 515 12.22 -4.14 -9.06
N GLN A 516 11.66 -3.27 -9.91
CA GLN A 516 11.11 -1.99 -9.48
C GLN A 516 9.85 -2.18 -8.63
N LEU A 517 8.93 -3.02 -9.09
CA LEU A 517 7.71 -3.34 -8.35
C LEU A 517 8.03 -4.11 -7.07
N PHE A 518 8.98 -5.05 -7.14
CA PHE A 518 9.46 -5.81 -5.99
C PHE A 518 10.12 -4.90 -4.94
N SER A 519 11.01 -3.98 -5.36
CA SER A 519 11.63 -2.98 -4.48
C SER A 519 10.57 -2.08 -3.84
N TYR A 520 9.60 -1.57 -4.62
CA TYR A 520 8.49 -0.79 -4.09
C TYR A 520 7.72 -1.56 -3.01
N ARG A 521 7.36 -2.83 -3.27
CA ARG A 521 6.62 -3.64 -2.29
C ARG A 521 7.43 -3.89 -1.02
N LEU A 522 8.71 -4.21 -1.13
CA LEU A 522 9.58 -4.39 0.03
C LEU A 522 9.83 -3.08 0.78
N SER A 523 9.81 -1.92 0.10
CA SER A 523 9.94 -0.62 0.75
C SER A 523 8.80 -0.31 1.72
N ARG A 524 7.66 -1.01 1.60
CA ARG A 524 6.49 -0.88 2.51
C ARG A 524 6.70 -1.57 3.86
N PHE A 525 7.76 -2.37 4.01
CA PHE A 525 8.09 -3.04 5.28
C PHE A 525 8.80 -2.09 6.24
N ASN A 526 8.32 -2.03 7.48
CA ASN A 526 8.93 -1.23 8.54
C ASN A 526 10.26 -1.86 8.99
N TYR A 527 10.31 -3.20 8.99
CA TYR A 527 11.47 -3.99 9.36
C TYR A 527 11.69 -5.10 8.34
N LEU A 528 12.94 -5.22 7.86
CA LEU A 528 13.34 -6.17 6.83
C LEU A 528 14.57 -6.93 7.33
N SER A 529 14.43 -8.24 7.51
CA SER A 529 15.56 -9.14 7.76
C SER A 529 15.52 -10.33 6.81
N VAL A 530 16.72 -10.84 6.53
CA VAL A 530 16.94 -11.97 5.64
C VAL A 530 17.94 -12.93 6.26
N ARG A 531 17.91 -14.20 5.84
CA ARG A 531 18.75 -15.26 6.44
C ARG A 531 19.97 -15.64 5.61
N GLU A 532 20.26 -14.88 4.56
CA GLU A 532 21.48 -14.99 3.76
C GLU A 532 22.29 -13.69 3.85
N LEU A 533 23.61 -13.80 4.02
CA LEU A 533 24.50 -12.64 3.89
C LEU A 533 24.40 -12.03 2.49
N ASP A 534 24.42 -12.87 1.45
CA ASP A 534 24.18 -12.44 0.06
C ASP A 534 22.78 -11.83 -0.13
N GLY A 535 21.80 -12.22 0.72
CA GLY A 535 20.46 -11.68 0.72
C GLY A 535 20.43 -10.21 1.20
N VAL A 536 21.28 -9.86 2.17
CA VAL A 536 21.47 -8.47 2.59
C VAL A 536 21.99 -7.63 1.42
N ASP A 537 22.91 -8.18 0.64
CA ASP A 537 23.43 -7.54 -0.57
C ASP A 537 22.33 -7.41 -1.64
N CYS A 538 21.49 -8.43 -1.83
CA CYS A 538 20.33 -8.34 -2.71
C CYS A 538 19.39 -7.18 -2.33
N CYS A 539 19.06 -7.03 -1.04
CA CYS A 539 18.29 -5.89 -0.56
C CYS A 539 19.01 -4.55 -0.82
N ARG A 540 20.34 -4.49 -0.62
CA ARG A 540 21.13 -3.29 -0.92
C ARG A 540 21.05 -2.90 -2.39
N THR A 541 21.11 -3.87 -3.32
CA THR A 541 20.95 -3.60 -4.75
C THR A 541 19.55 -3.09 -5.14
N LEU A 542 18.55 -3.33 -4.29
CA LEU A 542 17.18 -2.80 -4.44
C LEU A 542 16.99 -1.44 -3.77
N GLY A 543 18.02 -0.85 -3.16
CA GLY A 543 17.94 0.41 -2.41
C GLY A 543 17.34 0.27 -1.00
N LEU A 544 17.36 -0.94 -0.43
CA LEU A 544 16.75 -1.27 0.85
C LEU A 544 17.80 -1.64 1.90
N LYS A 545 17.49 -1.35 3.16
CA LYS A 545 18.31 -1.77 4.31
C LYS A 545 17.68 -3.03 4.90
N ALA A 546 18.41 -4.13 4.91
CA ALA A 546 18.04 -5.37 5.58
C ALA A 546 19.10 -5.76 6.61
N THR A 547 18.71 -6.56 7.60
CA THR A 547 19.62 -7.15 8.60
C THR A 547 19.68 -8.66 8.40
N PHE A 548 20.85 -9.25 8.61
CA PHE A 548 20.97 -10.70 8.69
C PHE A 548 20.34 -11.18 10.01
N CYS A 549 19.43 -12.15 9.93
CA CYS A 549 18.90 -12.85 11.10
C CYS A 549 18.93 -14.35 10.84
N LEU A 550 19.22 -15.14 11.87
CA LEU A 550 19.07 -16.58 11.82
C LEU A 550 17.61 -16.98 11.55
N ASP A 551 17.46 -18.15 10.92
CA ASP A 551 16.16 -18.78 10.75
C ASP A 551 15.50 -19.02 12.12
N PRO A 552 14.16 -18.83 12.25
CA PRO A 552 13.43 -19.07 13.48
C PRO A 552 13.75 -20.40 14.17
N VAL A 553 14.13 -21.43 13.42
CA VAL A 553 14.47 -22.74 14.02
C VAL A 553 15.62 -22.69 15.03
N PHE A 554 16.55 -21.75 14.92
CA PHE A 554 17.63 -21.60 15.90
C PHE A 554 17.19 -20.80 17.14
N LEU A 555 16.19 -19.94 16.98
CA LEU A 555 15.74 -19.00 18.01
C LEU A 555 14.76 -19.66 18.99
N CYS A 556 13.98 -20.62 18.51
CA CYS A 556 13.01 -21.35 19.32
C CYS A 556 13.69 -22.00 20.53
N ASP A 557 12.96 -22.06 21.65
CA ASP A 557 13.41 -22.81 22.80
C ASP A 557 13.38 -24.31 22.47
N ASN A 558 14.46 -25.02 22.82
CA ASN A 558 14.60 -26.44 22.55
C ASN A 558 13.55 -27.28 23.29
N LYS A 559 12.92 -26.75 24.35
CA LYS A 559 11.78 -27.42 25.02
C LYS A 559 10.67 -27.81 24.03
N HIS A 560 10.32 -26.91 23.09
CA HIS A 560 9.26 -27.15 22.11
C HIS A 560 9.62 -28.30 21.18
N TYR A 561 10.90 -28.46 20.86
CA TYR A 561 11.42 -29.51 19.99
C TYR A 561 11.41 -30.87 20.67
N LEU A 562 11.81 -30.92 21.94
CA LEU A 562 11.74 -32.14 22.74
C LEU A 562 10.28 -32.59 22.93
N GLU A 563 9.38 -31.67 23.24
CA GLU A 563 7.94 -31.94 23.34
C GLU A 563 7.34 -32.42 22.02
N LEU A 564 7.81 -31.88 20.88
CA LEU A 564 7.33 -32.30 19.57
C LEU A 564 7.81 -33.71 19.21
N ALA A 565 9.08 -34.02 19.48
CA ALA A 565 9.62 -35.36 19.26
C ALA A 565 8.92 -36.41 20.15
N ALA A 566 8.59 -36.06 21.39
CA ALA A 566 7.91 -36.94 22.33
C ALA A 566 6.46 -37.30 21.92
N GLN A 567 5.89 -36.59 20.95
CA GLN A 567 4.54 -36.88 20.42
C GLN A 567 4.56 -37.92 19.29
N SER A 568 5.74 -38.34 18.84
CA SER A 568 5.88 -39.42 17.86
C SER A 568 5.75 -40.78 18.53
N ASP A 569 5.22 -41.75 17.79
CA ASP A 569 5.14 -43.17 18.19
C ASP A 569 6.40 -43.98 17.79
N LYS A 570 7.38 -43.32 17.17
CA LYS A 570 8.65 -43.93 16.75
C LYS A 570 9.52 -44.29 17.95
N THR A 571 10.29 -45.37 17.82
CA THR A 571 11.12 -45.93 18.89
C THR A 571 12.52 -46.30 18.42
N GLU A 572 12.81 -46.11 17.14
CA GLU A 572 14.09 -46.38 16.52
C GLU A 572 15.19 -45.55 17.20
N THR A 573 16.34 -46.19 17.41
CA THR A 573 17.59 -45.60 17.95
C THR A 573 18.79 -46.28 17.29
N GLY A 574 20.01 -45.73 17.45
CA GLY A 574 21.24 -46.39 16.98
C GLY A 574 21.47 -46.34 15.46
N TYR A 575 20.95 -45.31 14.78
CA TYR A 575 21.01 -45.18 13.32
C TYR A 575 21.67 -43.88 12.85
N ILE A 576 22.09 -43.89 11.59
CA ILE A 576 22.47 -42.71 10.82
C ILE A 576 21.24 -42.24 10.06
N LEU A 577 20.89 -40.96 10.18
CA LEU A 577 19.80 -40.37 9.42
C LEU A 577 20.33 -39.70 8.15
N MET A 578 19.70 -39.96 7.02
CA MET A 578 19.92 -39.24 5.78
C MET A 578 18.65 -38.51 5.34
N TYR A 579 18.62 -37.17 5.44
CA TYR A 579 17.50 -36.38 4.91
C TYR A 579 17.88 -35.77 3.57
N ILE A 580 17.37 -36.37 2.48
CA ILE A 580 17.78 -36.09 1.11
C ILE A 580 16.59 -35.61 0.27
N LEU A 581 16.71 -34.41 -0.29
CA LEU A 581 15.68 -33.78 -1.11
C LEU A 581 15.73 -34.24 -2.56
N ASP A 582 16.93 -34.32 -3.14
CA ASP A 582 17.13 -34.73 -4.53
C ASP A 582 18.09 -35.93 -4.60
N VAL A 583 17.53 -37.13 -4.85
CA VAL A 583 18.29 -38.39 -4.84
C VAL A 583 19.07 -38.56 -6.14
N SER A 584 20.26 -39.14 -6.03
CA SER A 584 21.08 -39.58 -7.17
C SER A 584 21.71 -40.94 -6.88
N PRO A 585 22.24 -41.65 -7.90
CA PRO A 585 22.96 -42.92 -7.68
C PRO A 585 24.13 -42.79 -6.68
N ASP A 586 24.74 -41.61 -6.57
CA ASP A 586 25.83 -41.34 -5.62
C ASP A 586 25.33 -41.32 -4.18
N ILE A 587 24.09 -40.90 -3.95
CA ILE A 587 23.45 -40.97 -2.62
C ILE A 587 23.23 -42.43 -2.22
N ARG A 588 22.79 -43.29 -3.15
CA ARG A 588 22.67 -44.73 -2.90
C ARG A 588 24.02 -45.34 -2.51
N ARG A 589 25.09 -45.00 -3.24
CA ARG A 589 26.45 -45.45 -2.91
C ARG A 589 26.89 -44.98 -1.52
N LEU A 590 26.57 -43.73 -1.16
CA LEU A 590 26.87 -43.18 0.15
C LEU A 590 26.10 -43.90 1.28
N VAL A 591 24.82 -44.23 1.09
CA VAL A 591 24.03 -45.01 2.05
C VAL A 591 24.72 -46.35 2.35
N LEU A 592 25.04 -47.12 1.30
CA LEU A 592 25.68 -48.43 1.42
C LEU A 592 27.06 -48.34 2.07
N PHE A 593 27.84 -47.32 1.69
CA PHE A 593 29.14 -47.05 2.30
C PHE A 593 29.02 -46.76 3.79
N LEU A 594 28.14 -45.86 4.22
CA LEU A 594 27.96 -45.52 5.63
C LEU A 594 27.49 -46.73 6.47
N GLN A 595 26.60 -47.56 5.92
CA GLN A 595 26.17 -48.81 6.57
C GLN A 595 27.35 -49.75 6.81
N SER A 596 28.20 -49.93 5.80
CA SER A 596 29.36 -50.81 5.88
C SER A 596 30.46 -50.25 6.78
N ALA A 597 30.84 -48.99 6.58
CA ALA A 597 31.95 -48.31 7.24
C ALA A 597 31.71 -48.12 8.74
N LEU A 598 30.49 -47.77 9.14
CA LEU A 598 30.15 -47.45 10.53
C LEU A 598 29.36 -48.58 11.22
N LYS A 599 29.00 -49.65 10.50
CA LYS A 599 28.22 -50.79 11.00
C LYS A 599 26.92 -50.36 11.71
N LYS A 600 26.26 -49.32 11.18
CA LYS A 600 25.00 -48.79 11.70
C LYS A 600 23.90 -48.86 10.65
N LYS A 601 22.65 -48.95 11.11
CA LYS A 601 21.48 -48.80 10.23
C LYS A 601 21.48 -47.38 9.65
N VAL A 602 21.20 -47.25 8.36
CA VAL A 602 20.98 -45.94 7.73
C VAL A 602 19.49 -45.81 7.41
N LEU A 603 18.85 -44.79 7.98
CA LEU A 603 17.48 -44.40 7.68
C LEU A 603 17.45 -43.19 6.76
N VAL A 604 16.65 -43.22 5.71
CA VAL A 604 16.56 -42.18 4.68
C VAL A 604 15.17 -41.57 4.71
N ILE A 605 15.11 -40.25 4.89
CA ILE A 605 13.93 -39.43 4.71
C ILE A 605 14.04 -38.74 3.35
N LEU A 606 13.02 -38.92 2.51
CA LEU A 606 12.90 -38.24 1.21
C LEU A 606 12.02 -36.99 1.32
N ASP A 607 12.14 -36.05 0.36
CA ASP A 607 11.24 -34.89 0.29
C ASP A 607 9.78 -35.33 0.07
N GLY A 608 8.86 -34.72 0.82
CA GLY A 608 7.42 -34.98 0.73
C GLY A 608 6.73 -34.35 -0.49
N GLN A 609 7.48 -34.03 -1.56
CA GLN A 609 7.02 -33.37 -2.78
C GLN A 609 6.73 -34.36 -3.93
N SER A 610 6.39 -33.81 -5.11
CA SER A 610 6.10 -34.50 -6.38
C SER A 610 7.15 -35.52 -6.83
N ASN A 611 8.38 -35.43 -6.32
CA ASN A 611 9.50 -36.27 -6.74
C ASN A 611 9.69 -37.49 -5.82
N TYR A 612 8.86 -37.70 -4.79
CA TYR A 612 9.01 -38.82 -3.85
C TYR A 612 9.13 -40.17 -4.57
N THR A 613 8.23 -40.46 -5.52
CA THR A 613 8.22 -41.73 -6.27
C THR A 613 9.50 -41.92 -7.10
N GLU A 614 10.00 -40.86 -7.72
CA GLU A 614 11.24 -40.91 -8.51
C GLU A 614 12.46 -41.08 -7.61
N ASN A 615 12.53 -40.33 -6.51
CA ASN A 615 13.58 -40.42 -5.51
C ASN A 615 13.61 -41.82 -4.87
N PHE A 616 12.45 -42.39 -4.53
CA PHE A 616 12.31 -43.73 -3.97
C PHE A 616 12.84 -44.79 -4.94
N ARG A 617 12.46 -44.70 -6.22
CA ARG A 617 12.96 -45.61 -7.27
C ARG A 617 14.46 -45.45 -7.51
N THR A 618 14.97 -44.23 -7.48
CA THR A 618 16.40 -43.94 -7.72
C THR A 618 17.26 -44.43 -6.56
N LEU A 619 16.75 -44.35 -5.33
CA LEU A 619 17.45 -44.85 -4.15
C LEU A 619 17.55 -46.37 -4.16
N ASP A 620 16.45 -47.06 -4.53
CA ASP A 620 16.39 -48.53 -4.66
C ASP A 620 16.88 -49.27 -3.40
N LEU A 621 16.42 -48.78 -2.23
CA LEU A 621 16.72 -49.31 -0.90
C LEU A 621 15.47 -49.14 0.01
N PRO A 622 14.41 -49.94 -0.18
CA PRO A 622 13.14 -49.75 0.52
C PRO A 622 13.25 -49.92 2.04
N ASP A 623 14.09 -50.84 2.51
CA ASP A 623 14.28 -51.11 3.95
C ASP A 623 15.00 -49.98 4.70
N ASN A 624 15.63 -49.06 3.95
CA ASN A 624 16.27 -47.88 4.48
C ASN A 624 15.31 -46.70 4.59
N ILE A 625 14.10 -46.75 4.02
CA ILE A 625 13.18 -45.60 4.06
C ILE A 625 12.55 -45.46 5.45
N ALA A 626 12.67 -44.27 6.03
CA ALA A 626 12.01 -43.95 7.29
C ALA A 626 10.49 -43.79 7.10
N ASN A 627 9.71 -44.33 8.04
CA ASN A 627 8.26 -44.21 8.02
C ASN A 627 7.83 -42.87 8.65
N ILE A 628 7.41 -41.91 7.81
CA ILE A 628 6.96 -40.57 8.24
C ILE A 628 5.46 -40.43 7.98
N GLN A 629 4.67 -40.33 9.04
CA GLN A 629 3.23 -40.08 8.94
C GLN A 629 2.85 -38.68 9.47
N ALA A 630 3.69 -38.11 10.32
CA ALA A 630 3.52 -36.78 10.91
C ALA A 630 4.83 -35.96 10.91
N ILE A 631 4.74 -34.65 11.16
CA ILE A 631 5.92 -33.78 11.29
C ILE A 631 6.70 -34.16 12.57
N GLU A 632 5.98 -34.62 13.59
CA GLU A 632 6.49 -35.13 14.84
C GLU A 632 7.44 -36.32 14.61
N ASP A 633 7.07 -37.26 13.72
CA ASP A 633 7.94 -38.38 13.32
C ASP A 633 9.21 -37.89 12.65
N TRP A 634 9.06 -36.94 11.72
CA TRP A 634 10.19 -36.33 11.04
C TRP A 634 11.18 -35.74 12.04
N HIS A 635 10.69 -34.98 13.02
CA HIS A 635 11.54 -34.40 14.05
C HIS A 635 12.13 -35.45 15.01
N TYR A 636 11.37 -36.48 15.38
CA TYR A 636 11.85 -37.60 16.21
C TYR A 636 13.10 -38.24 15.60
N TYR A 637 13.10 -38.48 14.29
CA TYR A 637 14.26 -39.08 13.64
C TYR A 637 15.51 -38.20 13.72
N PHE A 638 15.37 -36.87 13.60
CA PHE A 638 16.49 -35.95 13.79
C PHE A 638 17.00 -35.95 15.23
N ALA A 639 16.09 -35.94 16.22
CA ALA A 639 16.44 -35.89 17.63
C ALA A 639 17.16 -37.17 18.11
N ASN A 640 16.83 -38.33 17.53
CA ASN A 640 17.32 -39.64 17.98
C ASN A 640 18.40 -40.27 17.10
N ALA A 641 18.80 -39.60 16.00
CA ALA A 641 19.91 -40.06 15.18
C ALA A 641 21.26 -39.98 15.92
N ASP A 642 22.18 -40.89 15.59
CA ASP A 642 23.58 -40.82 16.07
C ASP A 642 24.43 -39.90 15.17
N MET A 643 24.11 -39.88 13.88
CA MET A 643 24.76 -39.06 12.86
C MET A 643 23.74 -38.64 11.81
N ILE A 644 23.92 -37.46 11.21
CA ILE A 644 23.01 -36.92 10.19
C ILE A 644 23.78 -36.56 8.91
N VAL A 645 23.30 -37.04 7.76
CA VAL A 645 23.74 -36.57 6.45
C VAL A 645 22.56 -35.92 5.74
N THR A 646 22.75 -34.75 5.14
CA THR A 646 21.61 -34.05 4.52
C THR A 646 22.04 -33.15 3.36
N ASP A 647 21.16 -32.95 2.39
CA ASP A 647 21.32 -31.92 1.35
C ASP A 647 20.38 -30.72 1.58
N SER A 648 19.72 -30.69 2.74
CA SER A 648 18.71 -29.71 3.12
C SER A 648 19.27 -28.65 4.07
N PHE A 649 18.86 -27.39 3.84
CA PHE A 649 19.11 -26.30 4.77
C PHE A 649 18.54 -26.59 6.16
N HIS A 650 17.25 -26.91 6.25
CA HIS A 650 16.61 -27.19 7.55
C HIS A 650 17.12 -28.49 8.18
N GLY A 651 17.52 -29.48 7.36
CA GLY A 651 18.21 -30.67 7.87
C GLY A 651 19.53 -30.33 8.55
N THR A 652 20.31 -29.41 7.95
CA THR A 652 21.55 -28.91 8.54
C THR A 652 21.28 -28.16 9.85
N CYS A 653 20.25 -27.31 9.88
CA CYS A 653 19.86 -26.61 11.10
C CYS A 653 19.51 -27.58 12.23
N LEU A 654 18.69 -28.60 11.96
CA LEU A 654 18.29 -29.58 12.96
C LEU A 654 19.46 -30.43 13.46
N ALA A 655 20.41 -30.79 12.60
CA ALA A 655 21.63 -31.48 13.02
C ALA A 655 22.46 -30.65 14.01
N ILE A 656 22.56 -29.34 13.78
CA ILE A 656 23.24 -28.41 14.68
C ILE A 656 22.47 -28.25 15.99
N ILE A 657 21.15 -28.05 15.93
CA ILE A 657 20.27 -27.87 17.10
C ILE A 657 20.36 -29.07 18.05
N HIS A 658 20.29 -30.28 17.50
CA HIS A 658 20.36 -31.54 18.25
C HIS A 658 21.80 -32.00 18.55
N ARG A 659 22.79 -31.19 18.21
CA ARG A 659 24.23 -31.45 18.45
C ARG A 659 24.70 -32.81 17.93
N LYS A 660 24.28 -33.19 16.72
CA LYS A 660 24.60 -34.48 16.10
C LYS A 660 25.90 -34.42 15.31
N ASN A 661 26.66 -35.52 15.24
CA ASN A 661 27.70 -35.58 14.23
C ASN A 661 27.05 -35.48 12.83
N PHE A 662 27.50 -34.57 11.97
CA PHE A 662 26.75 -34.29 10.73
C PHE A 662 27.60 -33.91 9.52
N PHE A 663 27.03 -34.15 8.34
CA PHE A 663 27.61 -33.79 7.05
C PHE A 663 26.54 -33.25 6.10
N THR A 664 26.79 -32.09 5.50
CA THR A 664 25.87 -31.46 4.56
C THR A 664 26.41 -31.54 3.13
N LEU A 665 25.58 -32.03 2.21
CA LEU A 665 25.87 -32.11 0.78
C LEU A 665 25.34 -30.86 0.06
N ILE A 666 26.16 -30.19 -0.75
CA ILE A 666 25.73 -28.99 -1.48
C ILE A 666 24.74 -29.37 -2.59
N ASN A 667 23.49 -28.95 -2.42
CA ASN A 667 22.47 -29.02 -3.46
C ASN A 667 22.32 -27.68 -4.20
N LYS A 668 22.94 -27.56 -5.38
CA LYS A 668 22.93 -26.33 -6.18
C LYS A 668 21.53 -25.94 -6.66
N ARG A 669 20.66 -26.92 -6.94
CA ARG A 669 19.29 -26.68 -7.44
C ARG A 669 18.41 -26.05 -6.37
N ARG A 670 18.59 -26.46 -5.12
CA ARG A 670 17.77 -25.98 -3.99
C ARG A 670 18.22 -24.65 -3.41
N GLY A 671 19.41 -24.16 -3.78
CA GLY A 671 19.92 -22.82 -3.43
C GLY A 671 21.00 -22.83 -2.34
N VAL A 672 22.24 -22.49 -2.72
CA VAL A 672 23.47 -22.67 -1.90
C VAL A 672 23.72 -21.51 -0.92
N ALA A 673 23.20 -20.31 -1.20
CA ALA A 673 23.53 -19.08 -0.44
C ALA A 673 23.26 -19.20 1.07
N ARG A 674 22.18 -19.88 1.45
CA ARG A 674 21.81 -20.14 2.85
C ARG A 674 22.82 -21.05 3.58
N LEU A 675 23.28 -22.11 2.91
CA LEU A 675 24.29 -23.02 3.46
C LEU A 675 25.65 -22.34 3.58
N ASN A 676 26.04 -21.53 2.59
CA ASN A 676 27.27 -20.72 2.66
C ASN A 676 27.24 -19.72 3.81
N THR A 677 26.06 -19.16 4.10
CA THR A 677 25.88 -18.27 5.26
C THR A 677 26.11 -19.02 6.56
N LEU A 678 25.46 -20.18 6.77
CA LEU A 678 25.71 -21.00 7.98
C LEU A 678 27.17 -21.42 8.12
N ARG A 679 27.80 -21.81 7.00
CA ARG A 679 29.23 -22.12 6.93
C ARG A 679 30.08 -20.99 7.50
N GLN A 680 29.89 -19.78 6.99
CA GLN A 680 30.66 -18.61 7.37
C GLN A 680 30.37 -18.18 8.82
N VAL A 681 29.11 -18.19 9.22
CA VAL A 681 28.67 -17.70 10.53
C VAL A 681 29.06 -18.66 11.66
N LEU A 682 28.95 -19.97 11.43
CA LEU A 682 29.21 -20.99 12.46
C LEU A 682 30.59 -21.63 12.36
N GLY A 683 31.30 -21.46 11.23
CA GLY A 683 32.62 -22.07 10.99
C GLY A 683 32.55 -23.58 10.87
N ILE A 684 31.65 -24.09 10.03
CA ILE A 684 31.38 -25.52 9.82
C ILE A 684 31.87 -26.00 8.44
N ASP A 685 32.97 -25.42 7.94
CA ASP A 685 33.52 -25.71 6.61
C ASP A 685 33.88 -27.19 6.42
N ASP A 686 34.39 -27.85 7.47
CA ASP A 686 34.75 -29.27 7.49
C ASP A 686 33.52 -30.20 7.41
N ARG A 687 32.31 -29.68 7.65
CA ARG A 687 31.05 -30.45 7.60
C ARG A 687 30.30 -30.30 6.28
N ILE A 688 30.77 -29.47 5.34
CA ILE A 688 30.06 -29.19 4.08
C ILE A 688 30.83 -29.74 2.88
N PHE A 689 30.19 -30.65 2.14
CA PHE A 689 30.79 -31.39 1.04
C PHE A 689 30.11 -31.06 -0.29
N SER A 690 30.92 -30.88 -1.34
CA SER A 690 30.40 -30.57 -2.68
C SER A 690 29.74 -31.77 -3.38
N THR A 691 30.12 -33.00 -3.01
CA THR A 691 29.64 -34.25 -3.60
C THR A 691 29.67 -35.39 -2.58
N PRO A 692 28.82 -36.43 -2.72
CA PRO A 692 28.88 -37.63 -1.88
C PRO A 692 30.24 -38.32 -1.91
N GLN A 693 30.89 -38.38 -3.08
CA GLN A 693 32.19 -39.03 -3.26
C GLN A 693 33.28 -38.43 -2.35
N LYS A 694 33.33 -37.10 -2.22
CA LYS A 694 34.31 -36.44 -1.34
C LYS A 694 34.10 -36.74 0.14
N LEU A 695 32.88 -37.08 0.55
CA LEU A 695 32.60 -37.51 1.91
C LEU A 695 33.05 -38.97 2.10
N ILE A 696 32.84 -39.83 1.11
CA ILE A 696 33.30 -41.23 1.12
C ILE A 696 34.84 -41.32 1.24
N GLU A 697 35.55 -40.43 0.55
CA GLU A 697 37.02 -40.37 0.53
C GLU A 697 37.63 -39.72 1.77
N ASN A 698 36.84 -39.34 2.77
CA ASN A 698 37.29 -38.54 3.91
C ASN A 698 37.04 -39.26 5.24
N ASP A 699 38.10 -39.45 6.03
CA ASP A 699 38.06 -40.12 7.33
C ASP A 699 37.33 -39.33 8.43
N ILE A 700 36.88 -38.10 8.14
CA ILE A 700 36.12 -37.27 9.09
C ILE A 700 34.83 -37.94 9.59
N ILE A 701 34.28 -38.91 8.86
CA ILE A 701 33.10 -39.68 9.29
C ILE A 701 33.34 -40.46 10.59
N TYR A 702 34.59 -40.76 10.91
CA TYR A 702 35.00 -41.44 12.15
C TYR A 702 35.30 -40.45 13.29
N GLN A 703 35.28 -39.15 13.01
CA GLN A 703 35.61 -38.10 13.97
C GLN A 703 34.34 -37.43 14.50
N ASN A 704 34.28 -37.24 15.81
CA ASN A 704 33.22 -36.46 16.42
C ASN A 704 33.45 -34.96 16.18
N ILE A 705 32.35 -34.23 16.02
CA ILE A 705 32.35 -32.79 15.90
C ILE A 705 32.55 -32.13 17.27
N ASP A 706 33.43 -31.13 17.36
CA ASP A 706 33.54 -30.27 18.54
C ASP A 706 32.55 -29.11 18.44
N TYR A 707 31.52 -29.14 19.29
CA TYR A 707 30.48 -28.14 19.34
C TYR A 707 30.85 -26.88 20.12
N GLY A 708 31.97 -26.82 20.83
CA GLY A 708 32.29 -25.69 21.72
C GLY A 708 32.28 -24.33 21.00
N GLN A 709 32.98 -24.24 19.86
CA GLN A 709 32.99 -23.02 19.06
C GLN A 709 31.68 -22.76 18.33
N ILE A 710 31.02 -23.82 17.84
CA ILE A 710 29.75 -23.73 17.10
C ILE A 710 28.66 -23.17 18.01
N VAL A 711 28.54 -23.69 19.23
CA VAL A 711 27.55 -23.25 20.23
C VAL A 711 27.77 -21.79 20.60
N THR A 712 29.03 -21.38 20.81
CA THR A 712 29.35 -19.99 21.14
C THR A 712 28.94 -19.03 20.02
N LYS A 713 29.30 -19.35 18.76
CA LYS A 713 28.92 -18.54 17.59
C LYS A 713 27.40 -18.53 17.39
N LEU A 714 26.76 -19.68 17.52
CA LEU A 714 25.31 -19.82 17.38
C LEU A 714 24.55 -18.99 18.42
N GLU A 715 24.98 -19.02 19.68
CA GLU A 715 24.30 -18.28 20.75
C GLU A 715 24.42 -16.76 20.54
N ASN A 716 25.58 -16.27 20.12
CA ASN A 716 25.76 -14.85 19.79
C ASN A 716 24.78 -14.38 18.70
N GLU A 717 24.67 -15.16 17.62
CA GLU A 717 23.79 -14.85 16.50
C GLU A 717 22.30 -15.05 16.83
N LYS A 718 22.00 -16.01 17.72
CA LYS A 718 20.67 -16.20 18.30
C LYS A 718 20.24 -14.98 19.09
N GLN A 719 21.10 -14.46 19.98
CA GLN A 719 20.83 -13.26 20.76
C GLN A 719 20.67 -12.03 19.86
N HIS A 720 21.52 -11.87 18.84
CA HIS A 720 21.38 -10.82 17.84
C HIS A 720 20.01 -10.86 17.15
N SER A 721 19.62 -12.03 16.65
CA SER A 721 18.37 -12.22 15.91
C SER A 721 17.13 -12.05 16.80
N LEU A 722 17.18 -12.52 18.05
CA LEU A 722 16.11 -12.33 19.04
C LEU A 722 15.95 -10.86 19.42
N LEU A 723 17.05 -10.14 19.63
CA LEU A 723 17.01 -8.70 19.92
C LEU A 723 16.40 -7.92 18.75
N TRP A 724 16.80 -8.26 17.52
CA TRP A 724 16.23 -7.66 16.31
C TRP A 724 14.72 -7.90 16.23
N LEU A 725 14.28 -9.15 16.43
CA LEU A 725 12.85 -9.50 16.38
C LEU A 725 12.07 -8.76 17.48
N LYS A 726 12.54 -8.78 18.74
CA LYS A 726 11.91 -8.05 19.85
C LYS A 726 11.77 -6.56 19.54
N THR A 727 12.80 -5.96 18.95
CA THR A 727 12.78 -4.54 18.55
C THR A 727 11.72 -4.29 17.48
N ALA A 728 11.68 -5.13 16.43
CA ALA A 728 10.70 -5.03 15.35
C ALA A 728 9.24 -5.17 15.83
N LEU A 729 9.01 -6.05 16.81
CA LEU A 729 7.68 -6.29 17.38
C LEU A 729 7.20 -5.11 18.25
N THR A 730 8.09 -4.54 19.07
CA THR A 730 7.74 -3.57 20.12
C THR A 730 7.82 -2.10 19.68
N THR A 731 8.74 -1.75 18.79
CA THR A 731 9.01 -0.34 18.44
C THR A 731 8.11 0.13 17.31
N ASP A 732 7.34 1.20 17.53
CA ASP A 732 6.52 1.83 16.50
C ASP A 732 7.37 2.79 15.66
N THR A 733 7.86 2.30 14.52
CA THR A 733 8.48 3.14 13.49
C THR A 733 7.40 3.74 12.58
N PRO A 734 7.55 5.00 12.12
CA PRO A 734 6.68 5.59 11.11
C PRO A 734 6.53 4.68 9.88
N SER A 735 5.39 4.74 9.23
CA SER A 735 5.18 4.07 7.94
C SER A 735 6.27 4.55 6.95
N PRO A 736 6.92 3.65 6.17
CA PRO A 736 7.92 4.04 5.18
C PRO A 736 7.44 5.01 4.10
N ALA A 737 6.14 5.35 4.07
CA ALA A 737 5.52 6.34 3.20
C ALA A 737 6.21 7.72 3.21
N ASP A 738 7.00 8.04 4.24
CA ASP A 738 7.79 9.28 4.30
C ASP A 738 9.12 9.24 3.49
N SER A 739 9.50 8.09 2.92
CA SER A 739 10.77 7.94 2.19
C SER A 739 10.67 8.25 0.68
N ALA A 740 9.95 9.31 0.31
CA ALA A 740 9.94 9.88 -1.04
C ALA A 740 11.37 10.15 -1.60
N ALA A 741 12.36 10.29 -0.70
CA ALA A 741 13.78 10.44 -1.02
C ALA A 741 14.41 9.22 -1.74
N ARG A 742 13.84 8.01 -1.65
CA ARG A 742 14.41 6.82 -2.33
C ARG A 742 13.97 6.64 -3.78
N ILE A 743 12.93 7.37 -4.20
CA ILE A 743 12.37 7.29 -5.56
C ILE A 743 13.23 8.08 -6.57
N GLN A 744 13.92 9.13 -6.13
CA GLN A 744 14.75 9.98 -6.99
C GLN A 744 16.00 9.30 -7.53
N ALA A 745 16.52 8.24 -6.89
CA ALA A 745 17.75 7.59 -7.32
C ALA A 745 17.59 6.71 -8.58
N HIS A 746 16.36 6.45 -9.04
CA HIS A 746 16.11 5.41 -10.06
C HIS A 746 15.63 5.91 -11.43
N GLN A 747 15.50 7.22 -11.59
CA GLN A 747 15.06 7.85 -12.83
C GLN A 747 16.19 7.90 -13.90
N SER A 748 17.45 8.05 -13.48
CA SER A 748 18.58 8.25 -14.40
C SER A 748 19.07 7.04 -15.24
N SER A 749 18.49 5.83 -15.16
CA SER A 749 19.13 4.63 -15.76
C SER A 749 18.33 3.88 -16.85
N ARG A 750 17.29 4.46 -17.45
CA ARG A 750 16.38 3.70 -18.35
C ARG A 750 15.94 4.38 -19.66
N ASN A 751 16.88 4.99 -20.38
CA ASN A 751 16.75 5.18 -21.83
C ASN A 751 17.72 4.25 -22.59
N LYS A 752 17.30 3.00 -22.89
CA LYS A 752 17.58 2.31 -24.17
C LYS A 752 16.92 0.91 -24.25
N LYS A 753 15.99 0.82 -25.21
CA LYS A 753 15.57 -0.33 -26.04
C LYS A 753 15.06 -1.62 -25.36
N MET A 754 13.78 -1.94 -25.58
CA MET A 754 13.40 -3.02 -26.51
C MET A 754 11.92 -2.94 -26.92
N SER A 755 11.73 -3.14 -28.22
CA SER A 755 10.50 -3.28 -28.97
C SER A 755 9.83 -4.65 -28.79
N ASN A 756 8.51 -4.67 -28.96
CA ASN A 756 7.64 -5.84 -29.08
C ASN A 756 8.25 -6.99 -29.90
N ARG A 757 8.57 -8.12 -29.25
CA ARG A 757 8.56 -9.47 -29.89
C ARG A 757 8.59 -10.68 -28.96
N SER A 758 8.64 -10.53 -27.63
CA SER A 758 8.87 -11.69 -26.73
C SER A 758 7.61 -12.38 -26.18
N PHE A 759 6.40 -11.99 -26.58
CA PHE A 759 5.16 -12.52 -25.99
C PHE A 759 4.71 -13.89 -26.57
N LEU A 760 5.36 -14.40 -27.63
CA LEU A 760 4.96 -15.67 -28.27
C LEU A 760 5.93 -16.86 -28.08
N TYR A 761 7.08 -16.68 -27.42
CA TYR A 761 8.06 -17.77 -27.27
C TYR A 761 7.97 -18.56 -25.96
N ILE A 762 7.19 -18.10 -24.97
CA ILE A 762 7.18 -18.72 -23.62
C ILE A 762 6.03 -19.73 -23.42
N VAL A 763 5.03 -19.77 -24.30
CA VAL A 763 3.86 -20.67 -24.16
C VAL A 763 4.12 -22.07 -24.77
N ALA A 764 5.17 -22.26 -25.57
CA ALA A 764 5.35 -23.49 -26.33
C ALA A 764 6.20 -24.59 -25.65
N ASP A 765 7.08 -24.27 -24.69
CA ASP A 765 8.01 -25.26 -24.11
C ASP A 765 7.75 -25.61 -22.63
N VAL A 766 6.74 -25.02 -21.98
CA VAL A 766 6.50 -25.26 -20.54
C VAL A 766 5.21 -26.04 -20.25
N PHE A 767 4.24 -26.14 -21.18
CA PHE A 767 2.90 -26.65 -20.86
C PHE A 767 2.40 -27.89 -21.61
N PHE A 768 3.21 -28.57 -22.42
CA PHE A 768 2.72 -29.74 -23.17
C PHE A 768 3.77 -30.84 -23.37
N PRO A 769 3.64 -32.03 -22.75
CA PRO A 769 4.34 -33.22 -23.20
C PRO A 769 3.59 -33.75 -24.44
N ILE A 770 3.86 -33.17 -25.61
CA ILE A 770 3.24 -33.61 -26.86
C ILE A 770 4.24 -34.38 -27.71
N GLY A 771 3.85 -35.60 -28.10
CA GLY A 771 4.60 -36.50 -28.96
C GLY A 771 5.00 -35.88 -30.31
N THR A 772 6.12 -36.40 -30.83
CA THR A 772 6.91 -35.93 -31.99
C THR A 772 6.11 -35.57 -33.24
N LYS A 773 4.98 -36.26 -33.54
CA LYS A 773 4.17 -36.02 -34.75
C LYS A 773 3.39 -34.70 -34.77
N ARG A 774 3.05 -34.09 -33.63
CA ARG A 774 2.36 -32.78 -33.59
C ARG A 774 3.32 -31.60 -33.72
N ARG A 775 4.59 -31.79 -33.34
CA ARG A 775 5.66 -30.77 -33.43
C ARG A 775 6.01 -30.44 -34.89
N GLU A 776 5.99 -31.43 -35.78
CA GLU A 776 6.22 -31.23 -37.22
C GLU A 776 5.08 -30.49 -37.92
N LYS A 777 3.82 -30.76 -37.56
CA LYS A 777 2.66 -30.02 -38.10
C LYS A 777 2.68 -28.54 -37.71
N LEU A 778 3.11 -28.22 -36.48
CA LEU A 778 3.20 -26.84 -36.00
C LEU A 778 4.35 -26.06 -36.68
N LYS A 779 5.50 -26.71 -36.91
CA LYS A 779 6.62 -26.12 -37.67
C LYS A 779 6.23 -25.83 -39.14
N LYS A 780 5.47 -26.74 -39.76
CA LYS A 780 4.98 -26.58 -41.14
C LYS A 780 3.92 -25.49 -41.28
N PHE A 781 3.08 -25.29 -40.25
CA PHE A 781 2.07 -24.23 -40.22
C PHE A 781 2.67 -22.83 -39.96
N LEU A 782 3.78 -22.76 -39.21
CA LEU A 782 4.45 -21.50 -38.86
C LEU A 782 5.60 -21.10 -39.81
N GLY A 783 5.89 -21.90 -40.84
CA GLY A 783 6.90 -21.56 -41.86
C GLY A 783 8.34 -21.50 -41.35
N ILE A 784 8.65 -22.22 -40.26
CA ILE A 784 9.99 -22.25 -39.66
C ILE A 784 10.72 -23.49 -40.19
N LYS A 785 11.84 -23.29 -40.91
CA LYS A 785 12.72 -24.38 -41.36
C LYS A 785 13.36 -25.11 -40.18
#